data_AF-A0A435FCZ5-F1
#
_entry.id   AF-A0A435FCZ5-F1
#
_cell.length_a   1.000
_cell.length_b   1.000
_cell.length_c   1.000
_cell.angle_alpha   90.00
_cell.angle_beta   90.00
_cell.angle_gamma   90.00
#
_symmetry.space_group_name_H-M   'P 1'
#
loop_
_entity.id
_entity.type
_entity.pdbx_description
1 polymer ?
#
loop_
_entity_poly.entity_id
_entity_poly.type
_entity_poly.pdbx_seq_one_letter_code
_entity_poly.pdbx_strand_id
1 'polypeptide(L)'
;AERLGRPDAMSRFWKDGAKAPGVNDWISALGDGPVLILLDELPSYLQMAEGQMVGNSTLADITIGALERLFNALSQLPAACVVVTNLLDDVFAEGSNKLKTLINTLNKQYGKYAQAITPVQQNSGEIFQIIRRKLFDDLPDDDVIDEIAQAYVDELNKAKRVDDIPVVPESYIARIRDTYPFHPSIRDVVARFKENPGYQQTRALIRLLRLAVRSTWKSSDQIFLIGLQHLDFNTQGVVEEVRKINTHFTNAISKDIADRGIAKAEQIDDGANSTTATSVAKLILMASLSTAEQPILGLRRNEIVEFLIDPLTKTPAIASAIDKLTQEAEYLFFDPSQRIFFGQTANVTSEINNTASSLAEEVVDQELRRKLEDVFQPKTKALYRQLAILPSLDEIKIGDEDITLIILERSASELPAELVKWWEELDRRNRVLILTADRNALGTLRSVARQMRAIAVVGTSVLSRHGKESPQMRDVEKIKERAANQFTSAVREAFSSLVFPTGSALRDYSQFRMEFDNNDYKGEEQILKTLEERGKFYPAAKIEKEIRAIRAEAEEELFDADAVSRAELKRKAAAKPGWYWLASGGLDYVITESVRTKHWRERHSLIEKKFTRQTSVQVRLDGPIEPMIDKGVYRLTIAPEDADVVYASEHDSPDPDASARVQGRVWETSASKAWFLAVDSKGDAISGPVLEWLAPIRLSPSAQSTSAGIEITWAVLPRSAQVRVAFDGSDPRVMPPANAPIVAPEGSVSARLI
;
A
#
# COMPACT_ATOMS: atom_id res chain seq x y z
N ALA A 1 -52.16 13.51 54.28
CA ALA A 1 -53.50 13.90 54.76
C ALA A 1 -54.52 12.77 54.53
N GLU A 2 -54.85 12.41 53.29
CA GLU A 2 -55.79 11.30 53.00
C GLU A 2 -55.36 9.97 53.61
N ARG A 3 -54.10 9.55 53.40
CA ARG A 3 -53.53 8.33 54.02
C ARG A 3 -53.48 8.35 55.56
N LEU A 4 -53.61 9.54 56.16
CA LEU A 4 -53.66 9.73 57.61
C LEU A 4 -55.09 9.89 58.13
N GLY A 5 -56.11 9.72 57.28
CA GLY A 5 -57.52 9.89 57.64
C GLY A 5 -57.94 11.34 57.93
N ARG A 6 -57.14 12.33 57.50
CA ARG A 6 -57.38 13.77 57.76
C ARG A 6 -57.41 14.60 56.46
N PRO A 7 -58.27 14.28 55.48
CA PRO A 7 -58.30 14.99 54.20
C PRO A 7 -58.69 16.47 54.34
N ASP A 8 -59.60 16.78 55.25
CA ASP A 8 -60.16 18.13 55.41
C ASP A 8 -59.11 19.16 55.84
N ALA A 9 -58.09 18.73 56.58
CA ALA A 9 -56.99 19.59 57.04
C ALA A 9 -56.17 20.19 55.89
N MET A 10 -56.10 19.50 54.74
CA MET A 10 -55.31 19.92 53.58
C MET A 10 -56.14 20.28 52.35
N SER A 11 -57.43 19.90 52.31
CA SER A 11 -58.24 19.99 51.08
C SER A 11 -58.42 21.42 50.55
N ARG A 12 -58.44 22.42 51.43
CA ARG A 12 -58.53 23.85 51.09
C ARG A 12 -57.34 24.41 50.31
N PHE A 13 -56.21 23.70 50.29
CA PHE A 13 -54.97 24.13 49.63
C PHE A 13 -54.85 23.66 48.18
N TRP A 14 -55.81 22.84 47.71
CA TRP A 14 -55.81 22.36 46.33
C TRP A 14 -57.20 22.34 45.66
N LYS A 15 -58.31 22.27 46.42
CA LYS A 15 -59.68 22.27 45.85
C LYS A 15 -60.03 23.55 45.07
N ASP A 16 -59.60 24.71 45.54
CA ASP A 16 -59.91 26.02 44.95
C ASP A 16 -58.66 26.67 44.31
N GLY A 17 -57.80 25.83 43.73
CA GLY A 17 -56.49 26.22 43.21
C GLY A 17 -55.35 25.99 44.20
N ALA A 18 -54.15 25.73 43.66
CA ALA A 18 -52.97 25.42 44.45
C ALA A 18 -52.58 26.61 45.34
N LYS A 19 -52.44 26.35 46.64
CA LYS A 19 -51.98 27.30 47.66
C LYS A 19 -51.00 26.58 48.58
N ALA A 20 -49.97 27.27 49.06
CA ALA A 20 -49.01 26.66 49.99
C ALA A 20 -49.63 26.56 51.40
N PRO A 21 -49.72 25.36 52.02
CA PRO A 21 -50.13 25.20 53.42
C PRO A 21 -49.20 25.95 54.37
N GLY A 22 -49.70 26.42 55.52
CA GLY A 22 -48.92 26.99 56.61
C GLY A 22 -48.24 25.94 57.50
N VAL A 23 -47.37 26.38 58.41
CA VAL A 23 -46.71 25.48 59.39
C VAL A 23 -47.76 24.81 60.31
N ASN A 24 -48.70 25.58 60.84
CA ASN A 24 -49.77 25.05 61.70
C ASN A 24 -50.70 24.08 60.95
N ASP A 25 -50.86 24.27 59.63
CA ASP A 25 -51.64 23.37 58.79
C ASP A 25 -50.95 22.00 58.67
N TRP A 26 -49.63 22.00 58.47
CA TRP A 26 -48.82 20.78 58.48
C TRP A 26 -48.87 20.07 59.84
N ILE A 27 -48.74 20.81 60.95
CA ILE A 27 -48.85 20.25 62.31
C ILE A 27 -50.22 19.58 62.50
N SER A 28 -51.30 20.27 62.14
CA SER A 28 -52.66 19.72 62.25
C SER A 28 -52.88 18.48 61.38
N ALA A 29 -52.35 18.50 60.14
CA ALA A 29 -52.53 17.42 59.18
C ALA A 29 -51.69 16.17 59.50
N LEU A 30 -50.50 16.33 60.09
CA LEU A 30 -49.64 15.21 60.48
C LEU A 30 -50.00 14.65 61.86
N GLY A 31 -50.37 15.52 62.80
CA GLY A 31 -50.73 15.13 64.17
C GLY A 31 -49.55 14.57 64.98
N ASP A 32 -49.86 14.05 66.17
CA ASP A 32 -48.83 13.63 67.14
C ASP A 32 -48.39 12.16 67.00
N GLY A 33 -48.97 11.40 66.06
CA GLY A 33 -48.64 9.99 65.84
C GLY A 33 -47.38 9.78 64.98
N PRO A 34 -46.83 8.55 64.94
CA PRO A 34 -45.71 8.23 64.07
C PRO A 34 -46.06 8.40 62.59
N VAL A 35 -45.32 9.25 61.87
CA VAL A 35 -45.53 9.48 60.43
C VAL A 35 -44.20 9.44 59.70
N LEU A 36 -44.10 8.61 58.65
CA LEU A 36 -42.98 8.60 57.72
C LEU A 36 -43.45 9.15 56.37
N ILE A 37 -42.80 10.22 55.90
CA ILE A 37 -43.01 10.80 54.58
C ILE A 37 -41.78 10.51 53.73
N LEU A 38 -41.97 9.88 52.58
CA LEU A 38 -40.93 9.62 51.60
C LEU A 38 -41.14 10.57 50.42
N LEU A 39 -40.15 11.40 50.13
CA LEU A 39 -40.13 12.31 49.00
C LEU A 39 -39.01 11.87 48.06
N ASP A 40 -39.39 11.44 46.86
CA ASP A 40 -38.47 10.99 45.82
C ASP A 40 -38.69 11.77 44.52
N GLU A 41 -37.66 11.87 43.68
CA GLU A 41 -37.68 12.52 42.35
C GLU A 41 -38.24 13.97 42.35
N LEU A 42 -38.06 14.70 43.46
CA LEU A 42 -38.49 16.10 43.59
C LEU A 42 -37.95 17.01 42.45
N PRO A 43 -36.70 16.87 41.96
CA PRO A 43 -36.22 17.64 40.82
C PRO A 43 -37.10 17.56 39.57
N SER A 44 -37.43 16.35 39.13
CA SER A 44 -38.26 16.12 37.95
C SER A 44 -39.68 16.65 38.14
N TYR A 45 -40.25 16.46 39.34
CA TYR A 45 -41.55 17.03 39.68
C TYR A 45 -41.54 18.57 39.62
N LEU A 46 -40.52 19.22 40.21
CA LEU A 46 -40.41 20.67 40.21
C LEU A 46 -40.17 21.24 38.81
N GLN A 47 -39.46 20.53 37.94
CA GLN A 47 -39.29 20.90 36.53
C GLN A 47 -40.64 20.91 35.80
N MET A 48 -41.45 19.86 35.96
CA MET A 48 -42.80 19.81 35.38
C MET A 48 -43.72 20.90 35.97
N ALA A 49 -43.61 21.15 37.28
CA ALA A 49 -44.39 22.15 37.99
C ALA A 49 -43.99 23.60 37.65
N GLU A 50 -42.76 23.84 37.18
CA GLU A 50 -42.32 25.17 36.71
C GLU A 50 -43.13 25.63 35.48
N GLY A 51 -43.53 24.68 34.62
CA GLY A 51 -44.36 24.97 33.44
C GLY A 51 -45.83 25.30 33.73
N GLN A 52 -46.29 25.13 34.99
CA GLN A 52 -47.68 25.37 35.38
C GLN A 52 -47.81 26.70 36.14
N MET A 53 -48.49 27.67 35.51
CA MET A 53 -48.74 28.99 36.11
C MET A 53 -49.88 28.92 37.12
N VAL A 54 -49.68 29.52 38.29
CA VAL A 54 -50.69 29.69 39.35
C VAL A 54 -50.65 31.15 39.82
N GLY A 55 -51.61 31.96 39.36
CA GLY A 55 -51.60 33.40 39.60
C GLY A 55 -50.35 34.06 39.01
N ASN A 56 -49.58 34.77 39.85
CA ASN A 56 -48.32 35.43 39.47
C ASN A 56 -47.06 34.56 39.71
N SER A 57 -47.24 33.29 40.12
CA SER A 57 -46.15 32.35 40.38
C SER A 57 -46.35 31.04 39.60
N THR A 58 -45.48 30.07 39.83
CA THR A 58 -45.61 28.71 39.28
C THR A 58 -46.05 27.71 40.36
N LEU A 59 -46.51 26.53 39.96
CA LEU A 59 -46.77 25.43 40.89
C LEU A 59 -45.47 25.00 41.60
N ALA A 60 -44.31 25.12 40.95
CA ALA A 60 -43.01 24.87 41.58
C ALA A 60 -42.75 25.83 42.75
N ASP A 61 -43.00 27.13 42.57
CA ASP A 61 -42.85 28.15 43.62
C ASP A 61 -43.73 27.83 44.84
N ILE A 62 -44.99 27.40 44.60
CA ILE A 62 -45.94 27.01 45.64
C ILE A 62 -45.51 25.73 46.36
N THR A 63 -45.03 24.74 45.61
CA THR A 63 -44.57 23.45 46.13
C THR A 63 -43.37 23.63 47.05
N ILE A 64 -42.40 24.47 46.67
CA ILE A 64 -41.25 24.78 47.50
C ILE A 64 -41.67 25.50 48.78
N GLY A 65 -42.53 26.51 48.68
CA GLY A 65 -43.07 27.18 49.86
C GLY A 65 -43.83 26.23 50.79
N ALA A 66 -44.53 25.22 50.25
CA ALA A 66 -45.19 24.18 51.03
C ALA A 66 -44.18 23.25 51.74
N LEU A 67 -43.13 22.81 51.05
CA LEU A 67 -42.08 21.94 51.59
C LEU A 67 -41.25 22.65 52.66
N GLU A 68 -40.89 23.92 52.47
CA GLU A 68 -40.21 24.73 53.48
C GLU A 68 -41.01 24.79 54.78
N ARG A 69 -42.33 25.00 54.67
CA ARG A 69 -43.22 25.05 55.83
C ARG A 69 -43.45 23.68 56.46
N LEU A 70 -43.43 22.60 55.66
CA LEU A 70 -43.43 21.23 56.15
C LEU A 70 -42.18 20.97 57.00
N PHE A 71 -40.99 21.28 56.50
CA PHE A 71 -39.74 21.06 57.24
C PHE A 71 -39.69 21.86 58.54
N ASN A 72 -40.19 23.10 58.53
CA ASN A 72 -40.32 23.89 59.76
C ASN A 72 -41.29 23.25 60.77
N ALA A 73 -42.40 22.64 60.31
CA ALA A 73 -43.35 21.94 61.16
C ALA A 73 -42.75 20.70 61.85
N LEU A 74 -41.81 20.00 61.20
CA LEU A 74 -41.18 18.79 61.76
C LEU A 74 -40.46 19.06 63.08
N SER A 75 -39.92 20.26 63.30
CA SER A 75 -39.28 20.64 64.57
C SER A 75 -40.22 20.55 65.78
N GLN A 76 -41.54 20.58 65.54
CA GLN A 76 -42.59 20.50 66.57
C GLN A 76 -43.32 19.14 66.57
N LEU A 77 -42.90 18.20 65.71
CA LEU A 77 -43.54 16.90 65.53
C LEU A 77 -42.52 15.78 65.79
N PRO A 78 -42.27 15.40 67.06
CA PRO A 78 -41.19 14.47 67.42
C PRO A 78 -41.38 13.05 66.87
N ALA A 79 -42.59 12.68 66.45
CA ALA A 79 -42.90 11.38 65.86
C ALA A 79 -43.00 11.41 64.31
N ALA A 80 -42.76 12.56 63.67
CA ALA A 80 -42.78 12.68 62.22
C ALA A 80 -41.36 12.69 61.64
N CYS A 81 -41.11 11.86 60.62
CA CYS A 81 -39.86 11.78 59.89
C CYS A 81 -40.10 11.98 58.40
N VAL A 82 -39.24 12.78 57.76
CA VAL A 82 -39.25 12.96 56.30
C VAL A 82 -37.92 12.49 55.75
N VAL A 83 -37.99 11.57 54.79
CA VAL A 83 -36.84 11.09 54.03
C VAL A 83 -36.93 11.67 52.63
N VAL A 84 -35.88 12.35 52.20
CA VAL A 84 -35.79 13.00 50.89
C VAL A 84 -34.61 12.40 50.14
N THR A 85 -34.79 11.96 48.91
CA THR A 85 -33.68 11.50 48.06
C THR A 85 -32.88 12.69 47.53
N ASN A 86 -31.58 12.49 47.26
CA ASN A 86 -30.65 13.58 46.93
C ASN A 86 -31.15 14.39 45.72
N LEU A 87 -31.30 15.69 45.93
CA LEU A 87 -31.91 16.63 44.98
C LEU A 87 -30.94 17.17 43.92
N LEU A 88 -29.64 16.91 44.07
CA LEU A 88 -28.61 17.57 43.29
C LEU A 88 -28.22 16.81 42.02
N ASP A 89 -28.16 15.47 42.05
CA ASP A 89 -27.58 14.68 40.95
C ASP A 89 -28.41 14.77 39.66
N ASP A 90 -29.73 14.90 39.75
CA ASP A 90 -30.64 15.00 38.58
C ASP A 90 -30.76 16.42 37.98
N VAL A 91 -30.40 17.48 38.71
CA VAL A 91 -30.69 18.88 38.33
C VAL A 91 -29.61 19.49 37.42
N PHE A 92 -28.38 19.01 37.51
CA PHE A 92 -27.24 19.64 36.82
C PHE A 92 -27.21 19.39 35.30
N ALA A 93 -27.97 18.42 34.79
CA ALA A 93 -27.97 18.09 33.36
C ALA A 93 -28.85 19.02 32.51
N GLU A 94 -30.06 19.41 32.96
CA GLU A 94 -31.05 20.09 32.09
C GLU A 94 -31.92 21.18 32.76
N GLY A 95 -31.74 21.48 34.05
CA GLY A 95 -32.62 22.45 34.77
C GLY A 95 -32.38 23.93 34.45
N SER A 96 -33.46 24.73 34.43
CA SER A 96 -33.42 26.20 34.29
C SER A 96 -32.61 26.85 35.44
N ASN A 97 -32.00 28.02 35.20
CA ASN A 97 -31.29 28.76 36.26
C ASN A 97 -32.22 29.13 37.44
N LYS A 98 -33.52 29.29 37.18
CA LYS A 98 -34.55 29.53 38.19
C LYS A 98 -34.79 28.28 39.04
N LEU A 99 -34.94 27.11 38.42
CA LEU A 99 -35.06 25.82 39.11
C LEU A 99 -33.83 25.50 39.98
N LYS A 100 -32.62 25.77 39.48
CA LYS A 100 -31.37 25.63 40.26
C LYS A 100 -31.39 26.51 41.52
N THR A 101 -31.85 27.76 41.40
CA THR A 101 -31.93 28.70 42.53
C THR A 101 -32.98 28.24 43.56
N LEU A 102 -34.11 27.76 43.08
CA LEU A 102 -35.21 27.23 43.87
C LEU A 102 -34.80 25.98 44.68
N ILE A 103 -34.13 25.01 44.04
CA ILE A 103 -33.65 23.79 44.71
C ILE A 103 -32.52 24.10 45.70
N ASN A 104 -31.61 25.02 45.36
CA ASN A 104 -30.58 25.50 46.30
C ASN A 104 -31.18 26.16 47.54
N THR A 105 -32.31 26.85 47.40
CA THR A 105 -33.03 27.47 48.52
C THR A 105 -33.63 26.39 49.42
N LEU A 106 -34.28 25.38 48.84
CA LEU A 106 -34.83 24.24 49.56
C LEU A 106 -33.72 23.43 50.29
N ASN A 107 -32.57 23.21 49.66
CA ASN A 107 -31.41 22.56 50.27
C ASN A 107 -30.87 23.35 51.48
N LYS A 108 -30.78 24.68 51.39
CA LYS A 108 -30.35 25.54 52.51
C LYS A 108 -31.31 25.50 53.70
N GLN A 109 -32.62 25.33 53.46
CA GLN A 109 -33.61 25.22 54.53
C GLN A 109 -33.62 23.82 55.15
N TYR A 110 -33.54 22.76 54.34
CA TYR A 110 -33.44 21.38 54.81
C TYR A 110 -32.17 21.13 55.63
N GLY A 111 -31.01 21.65 55.21
CA GLY A 111 -29.72 21.45 55.89
C GLY A 111 -29.63 21.95 57.34
N LYS A 112 -30.60 22.76 57.81
CA LYS A 112 -30.69 23.20 59.22
C LYS A 112 -31.24 22.14 60.17
N TYR A 113 -32.03 21.19 59.65
CA TYR A 113 -32.75 20.19 60.44
C TYR A 113 -32.48 18.74 59.99
N ALA A 114 -31.79 18.58 58.88
CA ALA A 114 -31.51 17.30 58.25
C ALA A 114 -30.30 16.59 58.85
N GLN A 115 -30.41 15.28 59.01
CA GLN A 115 -29.26 14.39 59.13
C GLN A 115 -29.00 13.76 57.76
N ALA A 116 -27.82 14.01 57.19
CA ALA A 116 -27.40 13.34 55.97
C ALA A 116 -27.12 11.86 56.28
N ILE A 117 -27.80 10.97 55.58
CA ILE A 117 -27.57 9.52 55.62
C ILE A 117 -27.07 9.12 54.24
N THR A 118 -25.85 8.61 54.16
CA THR A 118 -25.33 7.98 52.94
C THR A 118 -25.84 6.53 52.94
N PRO A 119 -26.81 6.15 52.09
CA PRO A 119 -27.61 4.94 52.31
C PRO A 119 -26.81 3.63 52.19
N VAL A 120 -25.73 3.63 51.41
CA VAL A 120 -24.82 2.49 51.22
C VAL A 120 -23.45 3.05 50.87
N GLN A 121 -22.41 2.71 51.64
CA GLN A 121 -21.05 2.93 51.16
C GLN A 121 -20.68 1.79 50.21
N GLN A 122 -20.50 2.07 48.93
CA GLN A 122 -20.31 1.00 47.92
C GLN A 122 -19.03 0.19 48.09
N ASN A 123 -18.10 0.67 48.92
CA ASN A 123 -16.89 -0.07 49.30
C ASN A 123 -17.12 -0.99 50.52
N SER A 124 -18.33 -1.04 51.08
CA SER A 124 -18.72 -1.90 52.20
C SER A 124 -19.41 -3.18 51.72
N GLY A 125 -19.42 -4.22 52.56
CA GLY A 125 -20.14 -5.47 52.26
C GLY A 125 -21.67 -5.37 52.23
N GLU A 126 -22.22 -4.20 52.55
CA GLU A 126 -23.66 -3.96 52.66
C GLU A 126 -24.42 -4.29 51.37
N ILE A 127 -23.83 -4.07 50.19
CA ILE A 127 -24.50 -4.38 48.93
C ILE A 127 -24.74 -5.87 48.74
N PHE A 128 -23.81 -6.73 49.17
CA PHE A 128 -23.97 -8.18 49.09
C PHE A 128 -25.00 -8.67 50.10
N GLN A 129 -25.06 -8.07 51.29
CA GLN A 129 -26.11 -8.35 52.28
C GLN A 129 -27.51 -7.98 51.76
N ILE A 130 -27.65 -6.84 51.08
CA ILE A 130 -28.91 -6.41 50.46
C ILE A 130 -29.33 -7.41 49.36
N ILE A 131 -28.39 -7.81 48.51
CA ILE A 131 -28.66 -8.73 47.39
C ILE A 131 -29.03 -10.11 47.93
N ARG A 132 -28.27 -10.61 48.91
CA ARG A 132 -28.54 -11.85 49.64
C ARG A 132 -29.98 -11.88 50.14
N ARG A 133 -30.40 -10.87 50.91
CA ARG A 133 -31.76 -10.77 51.46
C ARG A 133 -32.87 -10.61 50.41
N LYS A 134 -32.53 -10.14 49.21
CA LYS A 134 -33.49 -9.98 48.11
C LYS A 134 -33.63 -11.23 47.24
N LEU A 135 -32.61 -12.07 47.17
CA LEU A 135 -32.53 -13.17 46.19
C LEU A 135 -32.61 -14.57 46.80
N PHE A 136 -32.32 -14.71 48.10
CA PHE A 136 -32.33 -15.98 48.79
C PHE A 136 -33.23 -15.89 50.02
N ASP A 137 -34.12 -16.87 50.15
CA ASP A 137 -35.00 -16.99 51.31
C ASP A 137 -34.21 -17.48 52.53
N ASP A 138 -33.36 -18.51 52.33
CA ASP A 138 -32.52 -19.13 53.35
C ASP A 138 -31.08 -19.30 52.86
N LEU A 139 -30.16 -19.35 53.81
CA LEU A 139 -28.74 -19.69 53.60
C LEU A 139 -28.34 -20.82 54.55
N PRO A 140 -27.29 -21.59 54.21
CA PRO A 140 -26.72 -22.56 55.14
C PRO A 140 -26.08 -21.88 56.36
N ASP A 141 -25.85 -22.67 57.41
CA ASP A 141 -25.17 -22.23 58.63
C ASP A 141 -23.73 -21.77 58.34
N ASP A 142 -23.20 -20.88 59.18
CA ASP A 142 -21.87 -20.28 59.02
C ASP A 142 -20.75 -21.34 58.93
N ASP A 143 -20.89 -22.48 59.63
CA ASP A 143 -19.93 -23.59 59.59
C ASP A 143 -19.78 -24.20 58.18
N VAL A 144 -20.87 -24.28 57.41
CA VAL A 144 -20.85 -24.77 56.02
C VAL A 144 -20.19 -23.75 55.10
N ILE A 145 -20.48 -22.46 55.33
CA ILE A 145 -19.84 -21.37 54.57
C ILE A 145 -18.32 -21.37 54.82
N ASP A 146 -17.91 -21.66 56.04
CA ASP A 146 -16.50 -21.79 56.43
C ASP A 146 -15.80 -22.98 55.79
N GLU A 147 -16.46 -24.13 55.74
CA GLU A 147 -15.94 -25.31 55.04
C GLU A 147 -15.72 -25.01 53.55
N ILE A 148 -16.70 -24.38 52.89
CA ILE A 148 -16.57 -23.95 51.50
C ILE A 148 -15.41 -22.96 51.36
N ALA A 149 -15.34 -21.94 52.23
CA ALA A 149 -14.29 -20.94 52.17
C ALA A 149 -12.89 -21.56 52.34
N GLN A 150 -12.74 -22.52 53.25
CA GLN A 150 -11.50 -23.25 53.46
C GLN A 150 -11.12 -24.08 52.23
N ALA A 151 -12.08 -24.73 51.58
CA ALA A 151 -11.82 -25.50 50.36
C ALA A 151 -11.27 -24.62 49.21
N TYR A 152 -11.78 -23.40 49.05
CA TYR A 152 -11.23 -22.42 48.10
C TYR A 152 -9.80 -22.00 48.46
N VAL A 153 -9.53 -21.71 49.74
CA VAL A 153 -8.18 -21.37 50.23
C VAL A 153 -7.20 -22.51 49.97
N ASP A 154 -7.62 -23.76 50.19
CA ASP A 154 -6.78 -24.94 49.96
C ASP A 154 -6.42 -25.11 48.48
N GLU A 155 -7.37 -24.93 47.56
CA GLU A 155 -7.09 -24.98 46.12
C GLU A 155 -6.20 -23.81 45.67
N LEU A 156 -6.43 -22.60 46.17
CA LEU A 156 -5.55 -21.44 45.89
C LEU A 156 -4.12 -21.68 46.39
N ASN A 157 -3.96 -22.28 47.58
CA ASN A 157 -2.65 -22.65 48.12
C ASN A 157 -1.93 -23.72 47.28
N LYS A 158 -2.68 -24.65 46.68
CA LYS A 158 -2.12 -25.62 45.70
C LYS A 158 -1.67 -24.88 44.44
N ALA A 159 -2.50 -23.99 43.91
CA ALA A 159 -2.22 -23.25 42.67
C ALA A 159 -1.04 -22.28 42.81
N LYS A 160 -0.80 -21.70 43.99
CA LYS A 160 0.41 -20.91 44.31
C LYS A 160 1.72 -21.63 43.99
N ARG A 161 1.76 -22.96 44.12
CA ARG A 161 2.97 -23.76 43.86
C ARG A 161 3.25 -23.95 42.36
N VAL A 162 2.29 -23.65 41.49
CA VAL A 162 2.30 -23.99 40.06
C VAL A 162 2.25 -22.74 39.17
N ASP A 163 1.47 -21.71 39.51
CA ASP A 163 1.11 -20.60 38.61
C ASP A 163 1.43 -19.19 39.14
N ASP A 164 2.34 -19.07 40.12
CA ASP A 164 2.86 -17.79 40.67
C ASP A 164 1.75 -16.80 41.09
N ILE A 165 0.70 -17.33 41.74
CA ILE A 165 -0.42 -16.56 42.28
C ILE A 165 0.06 -15.77 43.51
N PRO A 166 -0.37 -14.49 43.69
CA PRO A 166 -0.06 -13.73 44.89
C PRO A 166 -0.51 -14.46 46.16
N VAL A 167 0.14 -14.16 47.29
CA VAL A 167 -0.17 -14.78 48.59
C VAL A 167 -1.66 -14.62 48.89
N VAL A 168 -2.36 -15.75 49.06
CA VAL A 168 -3.77 -15.77 49.49
C VAL A 168 -3.85 -15.05 50.84
N PRO A 169 -4.57 -13.92 50.94
CA PRO A 169 -4.70 -13.22 52.20
C PRO A 169 -5.39 -14.12 53.24
N GLU A 170 -4.95 -14.11 54.50
CA GLU A 170 -5.71 -14.74 55.61
C GLU A 170 -7.16 -14.22 55.68
N SER A 171 -7.39 -13.00 55.16
CA SER A 171 -8.70 -12.39 55.05
C SER A 171 -9.59 -12.97 53.93
N TYR A 172 -9.14 -13.92 53.11
CA TYR A 172 -9.94 -14.46 52.00
C TYR A 172 -11.20 -15.20 52.50
N ILE A 173 -11.09 -15.93 53.62
CA ILE A 173 -12.26 -16.55 54.29
C ILE A 173 -13.26 -15.46 54.70
N ALA A 174 -12.79 -14.38 55.32
CA ALA A 174 -13.64 -13.26 55.70
C ALA A 174 -14.30 -12.58 54.49
N ARG A 175 -13.59 -12.47 53.35
CA ARG A 175 -14.15 -11.96 52.09
C ARG A 175 -15.29 -12.86 51.58
N ILE A 176 -15.13 -14.18 51.66
CA ILE A 176 -16.19 -15.12 51.27
C ILE A 176 -17.40 -14.95 52.19
N ARG A 177 -17.23 -14.94 53.52
CA ARG A 177 -18.35 -14.72 54.46
C ARG A 177 -19.15 -13.45 54.16
N ASP A 178 -18.43 -12.36 53.85
CA ASP A 178 -19.02 -11.05 53.55
C ASP A 178 -19.76 -11.01 52.20
N THR A 179 -19.41 -11.90 51.26
CA THR A 179 -19.98 -11.93 49.90
C THR A 179 -20.91 -13.12 49.62
N TYR A 180 -20.89 -14.16 50.46
CA TYR A 180 -21.64 -15.41 50.25
C TYR A 180 -23.12 -15.14 49.94
N PRO A 181 -23.74 -15.85 48.98
CA PRO A 181 -23.21 -16.94 48.15
C PRO A 181 -22.46 -16.46 46.88
N PHE A 182 -22.06 -15.19 46.81
CA PHE A 182 -21.38 -14.63 45.65
C PHE A 182 -19.85 -14.70 45.77
N HIS A 183 -19.18 -14.87 44.63
CA HIS A 183 -17.72 -14.93 44.60
C HIS A 183 -17.08 -13.54 44.90
N PRO A 184 -16.04 -13.44 45.74
CA PRO A 184 -15.43 -12.15 46.12
C PRO A 184 -14.89 -11.31 44.96
N SER A 185 -14.48 -11.96 43.86
CA SER A 185 -13.94 -11.29 42.66
C SER A 185 -14.93 -10.37 41.95
N ILE A 186 -16.24 -10.51 42.21
CA ILE A 186 -17.25 -9.59 41.67
C ILE A 186 -16.92 -8.15 42.03
N ARG A 187 -16.42 -7.89 43.26
CA ARG A 187 -16.00 -6.54 43.68
C ARG A 187 -14.87 -6.01 42.81
N ASP A 188 -13.85 -6.83 42.61
CA ASP A 188 -12.65 -6.47 41.87
C ASP A 188 -12.94 -6.19 40.39
N VAL A 189 -13.85 -6.96 39.79
CA VAL A 189 -14.27 -6.77 38.38
C VAL A 189 -15.19 -5.55 38.25
N VAL A 190 -16.21 -5.41 39.10
CA VAL A 190 -17.16 -4.29 39.05
C VAL A 190 -16.47 -2.95 39.33
N ALA A 191 -15.44 -2.93 40.19
CA ALA A 191 -14.68 -1.72 40.47
C ALA A 191 -14.07 -1.07 39.21
N ARG A 192 -13.84 -1.84 38.14
CA ARG A 192 -13.26 -1.36 36.89
C ARG A 192 -14.22 -0.52 36.05
N PHE A 193 -15.52 -0.78 36.16
CA PHE A 193 -16.56 -0.10 35.37
C PHE A 193 -17.62 0.61 36.24
N LYS A 194 -17.46 0.62 37.57
CA LYS A 194 -18.40 1.31 38.48
C LYS A 194 -18.52 2.80 38.18
N GLU A 195 -17.47 3.42 37.64
CA GLU A 195 -17.43 4.87 37.33
C GLU A 195 -17.85 5.18 35.89
N ASN A 196 -18.30 4.19 35.12
CA ASN A 196 -18.79 4.42 33.76
C ASN A 196 -19.95 5.43 33.77
N PRO A 197 -19.96 6.44 32.88
CA PRO A 197 -21.04 7.41 32.80
C PRO A 197 -22.40 6.73 32.59
N GLY A 198 -23.40 7.11 33.38
CA GLY A 198 -24.75 6.54 33.30
C GLY A 198 -24.91 5.14 33.94
N TYR A 199 -23.84 4.54 34.48
CA TYR A 199 -23.93 3.26 35.16
C TYR A 199 -24.59 3.41 36.55
N GLN A 200 -25.79 2.84 36.70
CA GLN A 200 -26.53 2.83 37.97
C GLN A 200 -25.96 1.78 38.94
N GLN A 201 -24.78 2.04 39.50
CA GLN A 201 -23.93 1.15 40.30
C GLN A 201 -24.67 0.05 41.07
N THR A 202 -25.52 0.41 42.03
CA THR A 202 -26.25 -0.55 42.87
C THR A 202 -27.32 -1.33 42.08
N ARG A 203 -28.11 -0.65 41.26
CA ARG A 203 -29.26 -1.26 40.54
C ARG A 203 -28.79 -2.19 39.43
N ALA A 204 -27.75 -1.80 38.69
CA ALA A 204 -27.18 -2.58 37.62
C ALA A 204 -26.49 -3.84 38.15
N LEU A 205 -25.74 -3.74 39.27
CA LEU A 205 -25.16 -4.92 39.92
C LEU A 205 -26.24 -5.91 40.38
N ILE A 206 -27.34 -5.43 41.01
CA ILE A 206 -28.46 -6.30 41.40
C ILE A 206 -29.03 -7.03 40.18
N ARG A 207 -29.19 -6.36 39.03
CA ARG A 207 -29.71 -6.99 37.81
C ARG A 207 -28.75 -8.06 37.27
N LEU A 208 -27.46 -7.77 37.20
CA LEU A 208 -26.44 -8.73 36.78
C LEU A 208 -26.44 -9.97 37.68
N LEU A 209 -26.38 -9.79 39.00
CA LEU A 209 -26.34 -10.92 39.93
C LEU A 209 -27.65 -11.73 39.91
N ARG A 210 -28.80 -11.10 39.68
CA ARG A 210 -30.07 -11.82 39.43
C ARG A 210 -29.99 -12.74 38.22
N LEU A 211 -29.38 -12.27 37.13
CA LEU A 211 -29.20 -13.06 35.92
C LEU A 211 -28.20 -14.20 36.12
N ALA A 212 -27.11 -13.95 36.85
CA ALA A 212 -26.15 -14.98 37.23
C ALA A 212 -26.80 -16.07 38.10
N VAL A 213 -27.53 -15.70 39.16
CA VAL A 213 -28.28 -16.64 40.01
C VAL A 213 -29.27 -17.46 39.19
N ARG A 214 -30.04 -16.81 38.31
CA ARG A 214 -30.99 -17.50 37.43
C ARG A 214 -30.32 -18.52 36.51
N SER A 215 -29.13 -18.19 36.00
CA SER A 215 -28.34 -19.06 35.14
C SER A 215 -27.79 -20.25 35.94
N THR A 216 -27.19 -19.99 37.10
CA THR A 216 -26.73 -21.02 38.05
C THR A 216 -27.84 -22.02 38.39
N TRP A 217 -29.05 -21.54 38.68
CA TRP A 217 -30.18 -22.42 39.05
C TRP A 217 -30.71 -23.28 37.90
N LYS A 218 -30.38 -22.94 36.65
CA LYS A 218 -30.71 -23.73 35.46
C LYS A 218 -29.59 -24.68 35.06
N SER A 219 -28.38 -24.47 35.56
CA SER A 219 -27.23 -25.33 35.26
C SER A 219 -27.34 -26.65 36.03
N SER A 220 -26.76 -27.70 35.46
CA SER A 220 -26.51 -28.98 36.16
C SER A 220 -25.19 -28.97 36.96
N ASP A 221 -24.41 -27.89 36.87
CA ASP A 221 -23.10 -27.78 37.50
C ASP A 221 -23.21 -27.61 39.03
N GLN A 222 -22.24 -28.19 39.75
CA GLN A 222 -22.10 -27.98 41.19
C GLN A 222 -21.38 -26.66 41.45
N ILE A 223 -22.15 -25.61 41.76
CA ILE A 223 -21.64 -24.25 41.94
C ILE A 223 -21.64 -23.89 43.43
N PHE A 224 -20.46 -23.67 44.00
CA PHE A 224 -20.30 -23.27 45.42
C PHE A 224 -20.41 -21.76 45.63
N LEU A 225 -19.85 -20.96 44.72
CA LEU A 225 -19.90 -19.50 44.75
C LEU A 225 -20.31 -18.94 43.39
N ILE A 226 -21.30 -18.04 43.40
CA ILE A 226 -21.85 -17.44 42.18
C ILE A 226 -21.00 -16.23 41.78
N GLY A 227 -20.19 -16.36 40.73
CA GLY A 227 -19.45 -15.28 40.09
C GLY A 227 -20.03 -14.80 38.74
N LEU A 228 -19.36 -13.82 38.11
CA LEU A 228 -19.77 -13.24 36.82
C LEU A 228 -19.62 -14.20 35.63
N GLN A 229 -18.76 -15.21 35.76
CA GLN A 229 -18.60 -16.28 34.76
C GLN A 229 -19.90 -17.09 34.56
N HIS A 230 -20.81 -17.09 35.53
CA HIS A 230 -22.09 -17.79 35.44
C HIS A 230 -23.16 -17.02 34.65
N LEU A 231 -22.86 -15.81 34.15
CA LEU A 231 -23.76 -15.11 33.23
C LEU A 231 -23.91 -15.92 31.92
N ASP A 232 -25.14 -16.13 31.48
CA ASP A 232 -25.43 -16.80 30.21
C ASP A 232 -25.56 -15.79 29.07
N PHE A 233 -24.45 -15.61 28.33
CA PHE A 233 -24.39 -14.69 27.19
C PHE A 233 -25.17 -15.16 25.96
N ASN A 234 -25.70 -16.40 25.94
CA ASN A 234 -26.65 -16.84 24.91
C ASN A 234 -28.07 -16.30 25.15
N THR A 235 -28.33 -15.74 26.34
CA THR A 235 -29.60 -15.11 26.68
C THR A 235 -29.56 -13.60 26.39
N GLN A 236 -30.50 -13.11 25.57
CA GLN A 236 -30.60 -11.69 25.18
C GLN A 236 -30.59 -10.73 26.38
N GLY A 237 -31.26 -11.09 27.49
CA GLY A 237 -31.29 -10.25 28.69
C GLY A 237 -29.91 -10.00 29.32
N VAL A 238 -28.98 -10.95 29.22
CA VAL A 238 -27.59 -10.76 29.70
C VAL A 238 -26.85 -9.82 28.77
N VAL A 239 -26.95 -10.03 27.45
CA VAL A 239 -26.32 -9.18 26.44
C VAL A 239 -26.81 -7.73 26.55
N GLU A 240 -28.11 -7.52 26.79
CA GLU A 240 -28.69 -6.19 26.98
C GLU A 240 -28.19 -5.50 28.24
N GLU A 241 -28.05 -6.21 29.37
CA GLU A 241 -27.48 -5.61 30.58
C GLU A 241 -26.00 -5.26 30.41
N VAL A 242 -25.21 -6.11 29.74
CA VAL A 242 -23.80 -5.79 29.42
C VAL A 242 -23.70 -4.61 28.45
N ARG A 243 -24.59 -4.52 27.47
CA ARG A 243 -24.65 -3.40 26.51
C ARG A 243 -24.96 -2.07 27.19
N LYS A 244 -25.74 -2.05 28.27
CA LYS A 244 -25.99 -0.84 29.09
C LYS A 244 -24.73 -0.36 29.81
N ILE A 245 -23.75 -1.23 30.02
CA ILE A 245 -22.45 -0.88 30.64
C ILE A 245 -21.49 -0.39 29.56
N ASN A 246 -21.40 -1.12 28.45
CA ASN A 246 -20.57 -0.77 27.30
C ASN A 246 -21.13 -1.38 26.00
N THR A 247 -21.39 -0.54 25.01
CA THR A 247 -22.10 -0.94 23.77
C THR A 247 -21.22 -1.66 22.74
N HIS A 248 -19.89 -1.61 22.89
CA HIS A 248 -18.96 -1.99 21.82
C HIS A 248 -18.67 -3.49 21.70
N PHE A 249 -19.09 -4.31 22.66
CA PHE A 249 -18.66 -5.72 22.73
C PHE A 249 -19.57 -6.73 22.04
N THR A 250 -20.58 -6.28 21.29
CA THR A 250 -21.54 -7.20 20.64
C THR A 250 -20.83 -8.21 19.73
N ASN A 251 -19.85 -7.77 18.94
CA ASN A 251 -19.12 -8.67 18.03
C ASN A 251 -18.23 -9.64 18.79
N ALA A 252 -17.46 -9.16 19.78
CA ALA A 252 -16.64 -10.01 20.64
C ALA A 252 -17.47 -11.10 21.34
N ILE A 253 -18.66 -10.74 21.84
CA ILE A 253 -19.59 -11.72 22.43
C ILE A 253 -19.95 -12.79 21.41
N SER A 254 -20.45 -12.41 20.23
CA SER A 254 -20.92 -13.37 19.22
C SER A 254 -19.82 -14.24 18.62
N LYS A 255 -18.60 -13.70 18.46
CA LYS A 255 -17.52 -14.40 17.76
C LYS A 255 -16.68 -15.25 18.70
N ASP A 256 -16.38 -14.74 19.89
CA ASP A 256 -15.41 -15.36 20.77
C ASP A 256 -15.99 -15.95 22.05
N ILE A 257 -17.17 -15.50 22.52
CA ILE A 257 -17.64 -15.80 23.88
C ILE A 257 -18.84 -16.73 23.90
N ALA A 258 -19.93 -16.36 23.22
CA ALA A 258 -21.17 -17.14 23.20
C ALA A 258 -22.03 -16.79 21.98
N ASP A 259 -22.30 -17.80 21.14
CA ASP A 259 -23.30 -17.77 20.07
C ASP A 259 -23.77 -19.20 19.75
N ARG A 260 -24.44 -19.80 20.73
CA ARG A 260 -25.14 -21.10 20.62
C ARG A 260 -24.26 -22.23 20.09
N GLY A 261 -23.02 -22.29 20.55
CA GLY A 261 -22.03 -23.33 20.22
C GLY A 261 -21.08 -22.95 19.08
N ILE A 262 -21.25 -21.79 18.45
CA ILE A 262 -20.45 -21.38 17.28
C ILE A 262 -19.30 -20.44 17.69
N ALA A 263 -19.41 -19.77 18.83
CA ALA A 263 -18.36 -18.88 19.32
C ALA A 263 -17.10 -19.65 19.73
N LYS A 264 -15.93 -19.00 19.66
CA LYS A 264 -14.63 -19.68 19.88
C LYS A 264 -14.50 -20.32 21.25
N ALA A 265 -14.93 -19.65 22.32
CA ALA A 265 -14.89 -20.23 23.67
C ALA A 265 -15.75 -21.50 23.77
N GLU A 266 -16.95 -21.50 23.16
CA GLU A 266 -17.84 -22.68 23.15
C GLU A 266 -17.25 -23.83 22.32
N GLN A 267 -16.58 -23.54 21.20
CA GLN A 267 -15.89 -24.55 20.39
C GLN A 267 -14.71 -25.18 21.13
N ILE A 268 -13.92 -24.37 21.85
CA ILE A 268 -12.81 -24.86 22.67
C ILE A 268 -13.32 -25.78 23.78
N ASP A 269 -14.44 -25.40 24.38
CA ASP A 269 -15.11 -26.14 25.45
C ASP A 269 -15.69 -27.47 24.97
N ASP A 270 -16.37 -27.49 23.81
CA ASP A 270 -16.88 -28.72 23.18
C ASP A 270 -15.75 -29.72 22.90
N GLY A 271 -14.63 -29.24 22.34
CA GLY A 271 -13.45 -30.06 22.08
C GLY A 271 -12.75 -30.58 23.34
N ALA A 272 -12.96 -29.94 24.50
CA ALA A 272 -12.39 -30.33 25.79
C ALA A 272 -13.39 -31.02 26.72
N ASN A 273 -14.66 -31.15 26.32
CA ASN A 273 -15.78 -31.53 27.17
C ASN A 273 -15.78 -30.78 28.51
N SER A 274 -15.67 -29.46 28.45
CA SER A 274 -15.52 -28.56 29.60
C SER A 274 -16.37 -27.28 29.42
N THR A 275 -16.46 -26.44 30.44
CA THR A 275 -17.07 -25.09 30.36
C THR A 275 -16.05 -23.99 30.74
N THR A 276 -14.76 -24.35 30.77
CA THR A 276 -13.69 -23.52 31.33
C THR A 276 -13.34 -22.36 30.41
N ALA A 277 -13.26 -22.57 29.08
CA ALA A 277 -12.96 -21.49 28.13
C ALA A 277 -14.08 -20.45 28.10
N THR A 278 -15.34 -20.88 28.14
CA THR A 278 -16.49 -19.99 28.25
C THR A 278 -16.45 -19.20 29.55
N SER A 279 -16.13 -19.84 30.68
CA SER A 279 -15.96 -19.17 31.97
C SER A 279 -14.85 -18.11 31.96
N VAL A 280 -13.70 -18.44 31.38
CA VAL A 280 -12.56 -17.52 31.18
C VAL A 280 -12.96 -16.33 30.31
N ALA A 281 -13.56 -16.59 29.14
CA ALA A 281 -13.95 -15.55 28.20
C ALA A 281 -14.98 -14.58 28.80
N LYS A 282 -16.00 -15.10 29.49
CA LYS A 282 -17.02 -14.29 30.18
C LYS A 282 -16.40 -13.41 31.27
N LEU A 283 -15.49 -13.95 32.08
CA LEU A 283 -14.83 -13.19 33.13
C LEU A 283 -13.96 -12.06 32.56
N ILE A 284 -13.15 -12.35 31.53
CA ILE A 284 -12.30 -11.36 30.87
C ILE A 284 -13.16 -10.26 30.22
N LEU A 285 -14.26 -10.62 29.57
CA LEU A 285 -15.19 -9.65 29.00
C LEU A 285 -15.70 -8.68 30.06
N MET A 286 -16.19 -9.20 31.19
CA MET A 286 -16.71 -8.36 32.27
C MET A 286 -15.62 -7.43 32.83
N ALA A 287 -14.37 -7.85 32.85
CA ALA A 287 -13.23 -7.00 33.22
C ALA A 287 -12.79 -6.01 32.12
N SER A 288 -13.35 -6.09 30.92
CA SER A 288 -13.03 -5.23 29.77
C SER A 288 -14.04 -4.09 29.55
N LEU A 289 -15.09 -3.99 30.38
CA LEU A 289 -16.23 -3.09 30.14
C LEU A 289 -16.00 -1.61 30.53
N SER A 290 -14.84 -1.25 31.09
CA SER A 290 -14.59 0.12 31.53
C SER A 290 -14.59 1.12 30.36
N THR A 291 -15.22 2.27 30.56
CA THR A 291 -15.24 3.40 29.60
C THR A 291 -14.56 4.66 30.14
N ALA A 292 -13.78 4.54 31.23
CA ALA A 292 -13.02 5.66 31.79
C ALA A 292 -11.94 6.16 30.80
N GLU A 293 -11.46 7.39 30.97
CA GLU A 293 -10.41 7.96 30.10
C GLU A 293 -9.07 7.20 30.20
N GLN A 294 -8.75 6.66 31.38
CA GLN A 294 -7.59 5.79 31.61
C GLN A 294 -8.04 4.49 32.29
N PRO A 295 -8.68 3.58 31.53
CA PRO A 295 -9.30 2.40 32.12
C PRO A 295 -8.25 1.32 32.40
N ILE A 296 -8.37 0.66 33.54
CA ILE A 296 -7.65 -0.61 33.79
C ILE A 296 -8.49 -1.74 33.21
N LEU A 297 -8.22 -2.10 31.95
CA LEU A 297 -8.91 -3.16 31.23
C LEU A 297 -8.35 -4.54 31.56
N GLY A 298 -9.23 -5.54 31.61
CA GLY A 298 -8.85 -6.95 31.63
C GLY A 298 -8.15 -7.43 32.90
N LEU A 299 -7.70 -8.68 32.84
CA LEU A 299 -7.13 -9.41 33.98
C LEU A 299 -5.80 -10.03 33.59
N ARG A 300 -4.85 -10.08 34.52
CA ARG A 300 -3.64 -10.88 34.39
C ARG A 300 -3.98 -12.36 34.54
N ARG A 301 -3.11 -13.22 34.01
CA ARG A 301 -3.29 -14.68 34.08
C ARG A 301 -3.53 -15.19 35.51
N ASN A 302 -2.76 -14.68 36.48
CA ASN A 302 -2.90 -15.05 37.89
C ASN A 302 -4.23 -14.56 38.50
N GLU A 303 -4.72 -13.36 38.13
CA GLU A 303 -6.05 -12.87 38.55
C GLU A 303 -7.17 -13.76 37.97
N ILE A 304 -7.06 -14.19 36.70
CA ILE A 304 -8.06 -15.09 36.08
C ILE A 304 -8.12 -16.42 36.83
N VAL A 305 -6.96 -17.00 37.15
CA VAL A 305 -6.88 -18.24 37.93
C VAL A 305 -7.48 -18.04 39.32
N GLU A 306 -7.09 -16.99 40.04
CA GLU A 306 -7.65 -16.68 41.37
C GLU A 306 -9.18 -16.53 41.35
N PHE A 307 -9.73 -15.97 40.27
CA PHE A 307 -11.15 -15.65 40.17
C PHE A 307 -12.02 -16.81 39.69
N LEU A 308 -11.42 -17.85 39.09
CA LEU A 308 -12.13 -18.99 38.53
C LEU A 308 -11.81 -20.33 39.20
N ILE A 309 -10.76 -20.39 40.01
CA ILE A 309 -10.47 -21.60 40.76
C ILE A 309 -11.66 -21.96 41.65
N ASP A 310 -12.01 -23.23 41.65
CA ASP A 310 -13.06 -23.79 42.48
C ASP A 310 -12.62 -25.19 42.94
N PRO A 311 -13.16 -25.70 44.05
CA PRO A 311 -12.92 -27.09 44.50
C PRO A 311 -12.91 -28.14 43.38
N LEU A 312 -13.78 -28.01 42.36
CA LEU A 312 -13.91 -28.94 41.24
C LEU A 312 -13.07 -28.55 40.00
N THR A 313 -12.88 -27.27 39.73
CA THR A 313 -12.16 -26.75 38.56
C THR A 313 -10.67 -26.55 38.84
N LYS A 314 -9.83 -27.34 38.18
CA LYS A 314 -8.38 -27.36 38.42
C LYS A 314 -7.63 -26.32 37.57
N THR A 315 -6.58 -25.75 38.15
CA THR A 315 -5.75 -24.71 37.52
C THR A 315 -5.24 -25.04 36.11
N PRO A 316 -4.78 -26.27 35.80
CA PRO A 316 -4.33 -26.60 34.44
C PRO A 316 -5.41 -26.42 33.35
N ALA A 317 -6.68 -26.66 33.68
CA ALA A 317 -7.78 -26.45 32.74
C ALA A 317 -7.95 -24.96 32.41
N ILE A 318 -7.86 -24.09 33.43
CA ILE A 318 -7.94 -22.63 33.28
C ILE A 318 -6.76 -22.12 32.44
N ALA A 319 -5.54 -22.57 32.75
CA ALA A 319 -4.33 -22.21 32.01
C ALA A 319 -4.45 -22.61 30.52
N SER A 320 -4.85 -23.86 30.24
CA SER A 320 -5.05 -24.33 28.88
C SER A 320 -6.13 -23.56 28.12
N ALA A 321 -7.23 -23.21 28.79
CA ALA A 321 -8.30 -22.40 28.22
C ALA A 321 -7.81 -20.99 27.85
N ILE A 322 -7.03 -20.34 28.71
CA ILE A 322 -6.42 -19.02 28.41
C ILE A 322 -5.51 -19.11 27.17
N ASP A 323 -4.68 -20.15 27.08
CA ASP A 323 -3.74 -20.30 25.95
C ASP A 323 -4.46 -20.53 24.63
N LYS A 324 -5.49 -21.39 24.61
CA LYS A 324 -6.30 -21.62 23.41
C LYS A 324 -7.08 -20.38 23.00
N LEU A 325 -7.71 -19.68 23.94
CA LEU A 325 -8.39 -18.41 23.65
C LEU A 325 -7.44 -17.36 23.10
N THR A 326 -6.22 -17.27 23.65
CA THR A 326 -5.17 -16.37 23.17
C THR A 326 -4.78 -16.65 21.72
N GLN A 327 -4.81 -17.92 21.31
CA GLN A 327 -4.45 -18.34 19.96
C GLN A 327 -5.61 -18.17 18.97
N GLU A 328 -6.85 -18.39 19.40
CA GLU A 328 -8.00 -18.57 18.50
C GLU A 328 -9.01 -17.40 18.49
N ALA A 329 -9.07 -16.57 19.54
CA ALA A 329 -10.05 -15.50 19.64
C ALA A 329 -9.70 -14.29 18.75
N GLU A 330 -10.71 -13.71 18.11
CA GLU A 330 -10.53 -12.58 17.19
C GLU A 330 -10.40 -11.23 17.93
N TYR A 331 -11.02 -11.08 19.09
CA TYR A 331 -11.16 -9.81 19.83
C TYR A 331 -10.33 -9.77 21.12
N LEU A 332 -9.48 -10.77 21.39
CA LEU A 332 -8.68 -10.83 22.61
C LEU A 332 -7.30 -10.17 22.43
N PHE A 333 -6.87 -9.36 23.40
CA PHE A 333 -5.65 -8.56 23.36
C PHE A 333 -4.90 -8.58 24.69
N PHE A 334 -3.63 -8.15 24.63
CA PHE A 334 -2.75 -7.96 25.77
C PHE A 334 -2.35 -6.49 25.89
N ASP A 335 -2.45 -5.92 27.08
CA ASP A 335 -1.86 -4.62 27.36
C ASP A 335 -0.34 -4.76 27.62
N PRO A 336 0.43 -3.65 27.68
CA PRO A 336 1.85 -3.71 28.02
C PRO A 336 2.16 -4.37 29.38
N SER A 337 1.17 -4.45 30.28
CA SER A 337 1.28 -5.07 31.60
C SER A 337 0.81 -6.53 31.65
N GLN A 338 0.63 -7.16 30.48
CA GLN A 338 0.18 -8.55 30.29
C GLN A 338 -1.23 -8.83 30.83
N ARG A 339 -2.09 -7.80 30.89
CA ARG A 339 -3.53 -7.97 31.14
C ARG A 339 -4.21 -8.40 29.85
N ILE A 340 -5.02 -9.44 29.96
CA ILE A 340 -5.82 -10.01 28.89
C ILE A 340 -7.18 -9.31 28.92
N PHE A 341 -7.59 -8.73 27.80
CA PHE A 341 -8.86 -8.02 27.67
C PHE A 341 -9.49 -8.25 26.29
N PHE A 342 -10.81 -8.12 26.20
CA PHE A 342 -11.49 -8.03 24.92
C PHE A 342 -11.44 -6.59 24.40
N GLY A 343 -11.09 -6.42 23.13
CA GLY A 343 -11.11 -5.16 22.42
C GLY A 343 -12.43 -4.90 21.70
N GLN A 344 -12.62 -3.67 21.25
CA GLN A 344 -13.83 -3.27 20.51
C GLN A 344 -13.79 -3.72 19.05
N THR A 345 -12.59 -3.88 18.49
CA THR A 345 -12.35 -4.29 17.09
C THR A 345 -11.53 -5.58 17.09
N ALA A 346 -11.67 -6.37 16.03
CA ALA A 346 -10.91 -7.61 15.88
C ALA A 346 -9.42 -7.31 15.73
N ASN A 347 -8.57 -8.29 16.04
CA ASN A 347 -7.13 -8.18 15.85
C ASN A 347 -6.79 -8.08 14.35
N VAL A 348 -5.63 -7.49 14.06
CA VAL A 348 -5.20 -7.18 12.69
C VAL A 348 -5.21 -8.42 11.80
N THR A 349 -4.77 -9.57 12.33
CA THR A 349 -4.76 -10.84 11.59
C THR A 349 -6.16 -11.28 11.17
N SER A 350 -7.13 -11.21 12.09
CA SER A 350 -8.51 -11.60 11.85
C SER A 350 -9.20 -10.61 10.90
N GLU A 351 -8.97 -9.30 11.07
CA GLU A 351 -9.44 -8.30 10.11
C GLU A 351 -8.90 -8.57 8.69
N ILE A 352 -7.62 -8.94 8.55
CA ILE A 352 -7.02 -9.32 7.25
C ILE A 352 -7.69 -10.56 6.68
N ASN A 353 -7.88 -11.62 7.47
CA ASN A 353 -8.49 -12.87 6.98
C ASN A 353 -9.95 -12.70 6.58
N ASN A 354 -10.72 -11.94 7.37
CA ASN A 354 -12.12 -11.60 7.06
C ASN A 354 -12.21 -10.73 5.81
N THR A 355 -11.31 -9.76 5.66
CA THR A 355 -11.21 -8.95 4.44
C THR A 355 -10.83 -9.83 3.25
N ALA A 356 -9.83 -10.70 3.39
CA ALA A 356 -9.38 -11.60 2.33
C ALA A 356 -10.51 -12.50 1.82
N SER A 357 -11.30 -13.07 2.74
CA SER A 357 -12.42 -13.97 2.41
C SER A 357 -13.61 -13.27 1.75
N SER A 358 -13.72 -11.94 1.90
CA SER A 358 -14.80 -11.14 1.31
C SER A 358 -14.40 -10.43 0.01
N LEU A 359 -13.14 -10.53 -0.42
CA LEU A 359 -12.70 -9.96 -1.71
C LEU A 359 -13.29 -10.73 -2.89
N ALA A 360 -13.83 -10.00 -3.86
CA ALA A 360 -14.24 -10.54 -5.16
C ALA A 360 -13.01 -11.02 -5.96
N GLU A 361 -13.17 -12.07 -6.76
CA GLU A 361 -12.08 -12.67 -7.55
C GLU A 361 -11.48 -11.67 -8.55
N GLU A 362 -12.29 -10.79 -9.14
CA GLU A 362 -11.81 -9.78 -10.09
C GLU A 362 -10.83 -8.80 -9.45
N VAL A 363 -11.03 -8.45 -8.17
CA VAL A 363 -10.13 -7.57 -7.42
C VAL A 363 -8.82 -8.30 -7.11
N VAL A 364 -8.89 -9.60 -6.84
CA VAL A 364 -7.72 -10.45 -6.59
C VAL A 364 -6.89 -10.61 -7.87
N ASP A 365 -7.54 -10.89 -9.00
CA ASP A 365 -6.89 -11.02 -10.31
C ASP A 365 -6.23 -9.72 -10.76
N GLN A 366 -6.87 -8.56 -10.51
CA GLN A 366 -6.25 -7.26 -10.76
C GLN A 366 -4.99 -7.04 -9.91
N GLU A 367 -5.02 -7.38 -8.62
CA GLU A 367 -3.84 -7.28 -7.75
C GLU A 367 -2.74 -8.25 -8.20
N LEU A 368 -3.10 -9.49 -8.57
CA LEU A 368 -2.15 -10.46 -9.11
C LEU A 368 -1.50 -9.94 -10.40
N ARG A 369 -2.27 -9.43 -11.36
CA ARG A 369 -1.75 -8.84 -12.60
C ARG A 369 -0.78 -7.71 -12.31
N ARG A 370 -1.15 -6.78 -11.43
CA ARG A 370 -0.30 -5.66 -11.01
C ARG A 370 1.02 -6.13 -10.40
N LYS A 371 0.98 -7.16 -9.55
CA LYS A 371 2.19 -7.72 -8.94
C LYS A 371 3.08 -8.45 -9.92
N LEU A 372 2.52 -9.22 -10.85
CA LEU A 372 3.29 -9.85 -11.92
C LEU A 372 3.88 -8.82 -12.88
N GLU A 373 3.19 -7.70 -13.10
CA GLU A 373 3.71 -6.57 -13.88
C GLU A 373 4.95 -5.97 -13.21
N ASP A 374 4.92 -5.74 -11.89
CA ASP A 374 6.07 -5.29 -11.12
C ASP A 374 7.27 -6.26 -11.24
N VAL A 375 7.01 -7.58 -11.28
CA VAL A 375 8.05 -8.63 -11.35
C VAL A 375 8.70 -8.73 -12.73
N PHE A 376 7.90 -8.70 -13.79
CA PHE A 376 8.34 -8.92 -15.17
C PHE A 376 8.52 -7.63 -15.98
N GLN A 377 8.47 -6.48 -15.32
CA GLN A 377 8.64 -5.16 -15.95
C GLN A 377 9.93 -5.12 -16.79
N PRO A 378 9.87 -4.71 -18.07
CA PRO A 378 11.06 -4.53 -18.89
C PRO A 378 11.80 -3.25 -18.47
N LYS A 379 12.81 -3.39 -17.60
CA LYS A 379 13.65 -2.30 -17.09
C LYS A 379 14.66 -1.85 -18.14
N THR A 380 15.37 -2.81 -18.73
CA THR A 380 16.39 -2.59 -19.78
C THR A 380 15.77 -2.42 -21.16
N LYS A 381 14.59 -3.03 -21.40
CA LYS A 381 13.89 -3.05 -22.69
C LYS A 381 14.77 -3.62 -23.81
N ALA A 382 15.65 -4.55 -23.46
CA ALA A 382 16.61 -5.12 -24.39
C ALA A 382 15.95 -6.04 -25.43
N LEU A 383 14.80 -6.64 -25.09
CA LEU A 383 14.08 -7.58 -25.97
C LEU A 383 12.58 -7.28 -26.09
N TYR A 384 11.87 -7.25 -24.96
CA TYR A 384 10.43 -7.02 -24.92
C TYR A 384 10.13 -5.67 -24.28
N ARG A 385 9.02 -5.06 -24.70
CA ARG A 385 8.51 -3.81 -24.12
C ARG A 385 7.06 -3.87 -23.71
N GLN A 386 6.32 -4.85 -24.25
CA GLN A 386 4.91 -5.06 -23.97
C GLN A 386 4.75 -6.31 -23.10
N LEU A 387 3.91 -6.18 -22.08
CA LEU A 387 3.49 -7.25 -21.18
C LEU A 387 1.99 -7.48 -21.36
N ALA A 388 1.60 -8.74 -21.52
CA ALA A 388 0.22 -9.16 -21.49
C ALA A 388 0.08 -10.24 -20.41
N ILE A 389 -0.52 -9.88 -19.27
CA ILE A 389 -0.53 -10.73 -18.07
C ILE A 389 -1.92 -11.31 -17.86
N LEU A 390 -2.02 -12.63 -17.95
CA LEU A 390 -3.29 -13.35 -17.95
C LEU A 390 -4.32 -12.69 -18.90
N PRO A 391 -3.94 -12.39 -20.16
CA PRO A 391 -4.79 -11.63 -21.06
C PRO A 391 -5.86 -12.54 -21.68
N SER A 392 -6.96 -11.95 -22.15
CA SER A 392 -7.76 -12.56 -23.22
C SER A 392 -7.06 -12.37 -24.57
N LEU A 393 -7.40 -13.17 -25.59
CA LEU A 393 -6.69 -13.14 -26.88
C LEU A 393 -6.78 -11.80 -27.59
N ASP A 394 -7.90 -11.09 -27.44
CA ASP A 394 -8.17 -9.76 -28.01
C ASP A 394 -7.40 -8.62 -27.31
N GLU A 395 -6.93 -8.83 -26.08
CA GLU A 395 -6.11 -7.86 -25.34
C GLU A 395 -4.64 -7.88 -25.78
N ILE A 396 -4.20 -8.94 -26.46
CA ILE A 396 -2.79 -9.14 -26.82
C ILE A 396 -2.41 -8.23 -27.99
N LYS A 397 -1.51 -7.29 -27.73
CA LYS A 397 -0.95 -6.39 -28.74
C LYS A 397 0.43 -6.89 -29.18
N ILE A 398 0.66 -6.93 -30.49
CA ILE A 398 1.94 -7.31 -31.09
C ILE A 398 2.54 -6.08 -31.77
N GLY A 399 3.70 -5.64 -31.28
CA GLY A 399 4.41 -4.49 -31.82
C GLY A 399 5.06 -4.73 -33.20
N ASP A 400 5.53 -3.64 -33.81
CA ASP A 400 6.31 -3.69 -35.07
C ASP A 400 7.74 -4.19 -34.80
N GLU A 401 8.38 -3.66 -33.76
CA GLU A 401 9.80 -3.86 -33.48
C GLU A 401 10.11 -4.72 -32.25
N ASP A 402 9.29 -4.62 -31.20
CA ASP A 402 9.56 -5.25 -29.92
C ASP A 402 8.79 -6.56 -29.75
N ILE A 403 9.32 -7.46 -28.93
CA ILE A 403 8.63 -8.68 -28.53
C ILE A 403 7.54 -8.35 -27.50
N THR A 404 6.43 -9.08 -27.55
CA THR A 404 5.40 -9.08 -26.50
C THR A 404 5.58 -10.31 -25.63
N LEU A 405 5.80 -10.10 -24.32
CA LEU A 405 5.80 -11.17 -23.32
C LEU A 405 4.37 -11.40 -22.83
N ILE A 406 3.88 -12.63 -22.99
CA ILE A 406 2.55 -13.08 -22.61
C ILE A 406 2.69 -14.05 -21.43
N ILE A 407 2.01 -13.77 -20.31
CA ILE A 407 2.02 -14.65 -19.13
C ILE A 407 0.68 -15.39 -19.05
N LEU A 408 0.72 -16.73 -19.02
CA LEU A 408 -0.47 -17.58 -19.08
C LEU A 408 -0.58 -18.57 -17.93
N GLU A 409 -1.82 -18.82 -17.51
CA GLU A 409 -2.18 -19.88 -16.57
C GLU A 409 -2.41 -21.23 -17.26
N ARG A 410 -1.41 -21.73 -17.99
CA ARG A 410 -1.46 -23.05 -18.62
C ARG A 410 -0.07 -23.64 -18.60
N SER A 411 0.03 -24.96 -18.46
CA SER A 411 1.28 -25.66 -18.70
C SER A 411 1.72 -25.44 -20.15
N ALA A 412 3.03 -25.38 -20.38
CA ALA A 412 3.59 -25.30 -21.73
C ALA A 412 3.24 -26.51 -22.60
N SER A 413 2.98 -27.67 -21.98
CA SER A 413 2.49 -28.88 -22.67
C SER A 413 1.01 -28.82 -23.06
N GLU A 414 0.24 -27.90 -22.48
CA GLU A 414 -1.21 -27.78 -22.62
C GLU A 414 -1.62 -26.35 -23.03
N LEU A 415 -0.92 -25.78 -24.02
CA LEU A 415 -1.29 -24.46 -24.56
C LEU A 415 -2.70 -24.52 -25.18
N PRO A 416 -3.55 -23.50 -24.97
CA PRO A 416 -4.88 -23.46 -25.55
C PRO A 416 -4.83 -23.53 -27.08
N ALA A 417 -5.65 -24.40 -27.68
CA ALA A 417 -5.70 -24.53 -29.14
C ALA A 417 -6.03 -23.20 -29.85
N GLU A 418 -6.90 -22.38 -29.24
CA GLU A 418 -7.25 -21.06 -29.75
C GLU A 418 -6.05 -20.09 -29.76
N LEU A 419 -5.17 -20.16 -28.75
CA LEU A 419 -3.95 -19.35 -28.70
C LEU A 419 -2.96 -19.77 -29.80
N VAL A 420 -2.78 -21.08 -29.99
CA VAL A 420 -1.88 -21.60 -31.03
C VAL A 420 -2.39 -21.19 -32.40
N LYS A 421 -3.69 -21.36 -32.66
CA LYS A 421 -4.33 -20.93 -33.91
C LYS A 421 -4.20 -19.43 -34.12
N TRP A 422 -4.47 -18.62 -33.10
CA TRP A 422 -4.27 -17.18 -33.14
C TRP A 422 -2.83 -16.82 -33.52
N TRP A 423 -1.84 -17.48 -32.92
CA TRP A 423 -0.43 -17.28 -33.26
C TRP A 423 -0.11 -17.68 -34.70
N GLU A 424 -0.65 -18.79 -35.21
CA GLU A 424 -0.45 -19.23 -36.59
C GLU A 424 -0.98 -18.23 -37.64
N GLU A 425 -2.06 -17.52 -37.31
CA GLU A 425 -2.71 -16.50 -38.15
C GLU A 425 -2.01 -15.13 -38.11
N LEU A 426 -1.04 -14.90 -37.20
CA LEU A 426 -0.31 -13.64 -37.13
C LEU A 426 0.64 -13.48 -38.33
N ASP A 427 0.69 -12.26 -38.90
CA ASP A 427 1.76 -11.90 -39.84
C ASP A 427 3.15 -11.88 -39.18
N ARG A 428 3.18 -11.65 -37.86
CA ARG A 428 4.41 -11.40 -37.06
C ARG A 428 4.63 -12.47 -36.00
N ARG A 429 4.60 -13.73 -36.42
CA ARG A 429 4.72 -14.91 -35.55
C ARG A 429 5.97 -14.92 -34.68
N ASN A 430 7.06 -14.30 -35.13
CA ASN A 430 8.32 -14.22 -34.39
C ASN A 430 8.35 -13.07 -33.36
N ARG A 431 7.20 -12.49 -32.98
CA ARG A 431 7.12 -11.41 -31.97
C ARG A 431 6.47 -11.83 -30.65
N VAL A 432 6.22 -13.12 -30.49
CA VAL A 432 5.53 -13.68 -29.33
C VAL A 432 6.52 -14.41 -28.43
N LEU A 433 6.53 -14.06 -27.15
CA LEU A 433 7.21 -14.82 -26.09
C LEU A 433 6.16 -15.16 -25.04
N ILE A 434 6.09 -16.42 -24.62
CA ILE A 434 5.09 -16.87 -23.66
C ILE A 434 5.82 -17.41 -22.43
N LEU A 435 5.40 -16.94 -21.25
CA LEU A 435 5.80 -17.48 -19.96
C LEU A 435 4.60 -18.19 -19.36
N THR A 436 4.76 -19.47 -19.08
CA THR A 436 3.67 -20.32 -18.59
C THR A 436 3.81 -20.61 -17.10
N ALA A 437 2.68 -20.61 -16.40
CA ALA A 437 2.56 -21.09 -15.02
C ALA A 437 1.52 -22.20 -14.89
N ASP A 438 1.84 -23.20 -14.09
CA ASP A 438 0.91 -24.28 -13.76
C ASP A 438 -0.28 -23.75 -12.94
N ARG A 439 -1.47 -24.30 -13.17
CA ARG A 439 -2.72 -23.87 -12.50
C ARG A 439 -2.62 -23.87 -10.98
N ASN A 440 -2.02 -24.93 -10.41
CA ASN A 440 -1.85 -25.04 -8.96
C ASN A 440 -0.96 -23.93 -8.41
N ALA A 441 0.14 -23.63 -9.09
CA ALA A 441 1.08 -22.61 -8.64
C ALA A 441 0.49 -21.19 -8.80
N LEU A 442 -0.27 -20.93 -9.87
CA LEU A 442 -1.01 -19.68 -10.00
C LEU A 442 -2.15 -19.56 -8.97
N GLY A 443 -2.79 -20.67 -8.58
CA GLY A 443 -3.73 -20.72 -7.47
C GLY A 443 -3.10 -20.26 -6.15
N THR A 444 -1.87 -20.72 -5.85
CA THR A 444 -1.10 -20.24 -4.70
C THR A 444 -0.81 -18.74 -4.82
N LEU A 445 -0.37 -18.26 -6.00
CA LEU A 445 -0.14 -16.83 -6.24
C LEU A 445 -1.39 -15.98 -6.05
N ARG A 446 -2.56 -16.45 -6.49
CA ARG A 446 -3.85 -15.78 -6.25
C ARG A 446 -4.18 -15.72 -4.77
N SER A 447 -3.98 -16.80 -4.02
CA SER A 447 -4.20 -16.81 -2.57
C SER A 447 -3.31 -15.80 -1.85
N VAL A 448 -2.02 -15.72 -2.21
CA VAL A 448 -1.11 -14.74 -1.64
C VAL A 448 -1.48 -13.32 -2.06
N ALA A 449 -1.83 -13.08 -3.34
CA ALA A 449 -2.28 -11.79 -3.83
C ALA A 449 -3.56 -11.31 -3.11
N ARG A 450 -4.51 -12.22 -2.83
CA ARG A 450 -5.71 -11.95 -2.03
C ARG A 450 -5.34 -11.48 -0.63
N GLN A 451 -4.42 -12.18 0.03
CA GLN A 451 -3.94 -11.79 1.35
C GLN A 451 -3.24 -10.43 1.31
N MET A 452 -2.38 -10.17 0.31
CA MET A 452 -1.71 -8.89 0.13
C MET A 452 -2.69 -7.73 -0.10
N ARG A 453 -3.75 -7.96 -0.88
CA ARG A 453 -4.81 -6.97 -1.09
C ARG A 453 -5.55 -6.67 0.21
N ALA A 454 -5.90 -7.70 0.98
CA ALA A 454 -6.53 -7.55 2.28
C ALA A 454 -5.63 -6.78 3.26
N ILE A 455 -4.33 -7.10 3.31
CA ILE A 455 -3.33 -6.37 4.11
C ILE A 455 -3.30 -4.88 3.73
N ALA A 456 -3.36 -4.55 2.44
CA ALA A 456 -3.38 -3.15 2.01
C ALA A 456 -4.65 -2.42 2.47
N VAL A 457 -5.82 -3.04 2.33
CA VAL A 457 -7.11 -2.46 2.77
C VAL A 457 -7.14 -2.26 4.28
N VAL A 458 -6.79 -3.30 5.05
CA VAL A 458 -6.75 -3.23 6.51
C VAL A 458 -5.68 -2.24 6.97
N GLY A 459 -4.52 -2.21 6.34
CA GLY A 459 -3.46 -1.26 6.65
C GLY A 459 -3.89 0.20 6.51
N THR A 460 -4.67 0.55 5.48
CA THR A 460 -5.25 1.89 5.35
C THR A 460 -6.24 2.20 6.47
N SER A 461 -7.10 1.24 6.83
CA SER A 461 -8.07 1.38 7.93
C SER A 461 -7.37 1.54 9.30
N VAL A 462 -6.36 0.71 9.59
CA VAL A 462 -5.58 0.75 10.83
C VAL A 462 -4.80 2.05 10.94
N LEU A 463 -4.16 2.50 9.86
CA LEU A 463 -3.45 3.78 9.82
C LEU A 463 -4.38 4.95 10.14
N SER A 464 -5.60 4.95 9.58
CA SER A 464 -6.58 6.00 9.84
C SER A 464 -7.13 5.98 11.27
N ARG A 465 -7.28 4.80 11.88
CA ARG A 465 -7.84 4.63 13.24
C ARG A 465 -6.81 4.88 14.34
N HIS A 466 -5.58 4.42 14.16
CA HIS A 466 -4.58 4.35 15.23
C HIS A 466 -3.30 5.14 14.96
N GLY A 467 -3.10 5.61 13.72
CA GLY A 467 -1.88 6.32 13.32
C GLY A 467 -0.70 5.38 13.04
N LYS A 468 0.37 5.96 12.50
CA LYS A 468 1.52 5.22 11.93
C LYS A 468 2.38 4.53 12.98
N GLU A 469 2.56 5.12 14.16
CA GLU A 469 3.44 4.58 15.20
C GLU A 469 2.75 3.57 16.13
N SER A 470 1.48 3.23 15.85
CA SER A 470 0.70 2.32 16.67
C SER A 470 1.23 0.87 16.62
N PRO A 471 1.08 0.10 17.72
CA PRO A 471 1.40 -1.33 17.73
C PRO A 471 0.69 -2.12 16.62
N GLN A 472 -0.57 -1.81 16.35
CA GLN A 472 -1.37 -2.44 15.31
C GLN A 472 -0.77 -2.21 13.92
N MET A 473 -0.27 -1.00 13.65
CA MET A 473 0.40 -0.71 12.38
C MET A 473 1.71 -1.48 12.24
N ARG A 474 2.48 -1.65 13.32
CA ARG A 474 3.69 -2.50 13.31
C ARG A 474 3.37 -3.96 13.00
N ASP A 475 2.23 -4.47 13.49
CA ASP A 475 1.79 -5.82 13.17
C ASP A 475 1.35 -5.95 11.71
N VAL A 476 0.64 -4.95 11.15
CA VAL A 476 0.35 -4.88 9.70
C VAL A 476 1.65 -4.94 8.91
N GLU A 477 2.68 -4.16 9.27
CA GLU A 477 3.96 -4.11 8.57
C GLU A 477 4.68 -5.46 8.61
N LYS A 478 4.73 -6.14 9.77
CA LYS A 478 5.29 -7.49 9.88
C LYS A 478 4.55 -8.51 9.00
N ILE A 479 3.22 -8.47 8.99
CA ILE A 479 2.40 -9.38 8.17
C ILE A 479 2.62 -9.07 6.68
N LYS A 480 2.71 -7.79 6.30
CA LYS A 480 3.01 -7.34 4.94
C LYS A 480 4.35 -7.86 4.45
N GLU A 481 5.40 -7.77 5.26
CA GLU A 481 6.74 -8.28 4.92
C GLU A 481 6.71 -9.80 4.70
N ARG A 482 6.05 -10.54 5.59
CA ARG A 482 5.89 -12.00 5.44
C ARG A 482 5.12 -12.35 4.16
N ALA A 483 4.03 -11.65 3.86
CA ALA A 483 3.25 -11.87 2.64
C ALA A 483 4.06 -11.55 1.37
N ALA A 484 4.90 -10.51 1.41
CA ALA A 484 5.81 -10.19 0.30
C ALA A 484 6.81 -11.33 0.07
N ASN A 485 7.43 -11.87 1.13
CA ASN A 485 8.36 -12.99 1.02
C ASN A 485 7.67 -14.28 0.52
N GLN A 486 6.43 -14.54 0.95
CA GLN A 486 5.62 -15.66 0.45
C GLN A 486 5.30 -15.50 -1.03
N PHE A 487 4.96 -14.29 -1.49
CA PHE A 487 4.72 -14.01 -2.90
C PHE A 487 5.98 -14.28 -3.74
N THR A 488 7.14 -13.84 -3.24
CA THR A 488 8.46 -14.12 -3.85
C THR A 488 8.73 -15.61 -4.02
N SER A 489 8.46 -16.40 -2.98
CA SER A 489 8.61 -17.86 -3.05
C SER A 489 7.63 -18.47 -4.05
N ALA A 490 6.37 -18.04 -4.03
CA ALA A 490 5.34 -18.56 -4.93
C ALA A 490 5.64 -18.23 -6.40
N VAL A 491 6.17 -17.03 -6.69
CA VAL A 491 6.59 -16.64 -8.06
C VAL A 491 7.71 -17.54 -8.56
N ARG A 492 8.69 -17.88 -7.71
CA ARG A 492 9.80 -18.78 -8.06
C ARG A 492 9.29 -20.15 -8.52
N GLU A 493 8.30 -20.67 -7.81
CA GLU A 493 7.74 -22.00 -8.05
C GLU A 493 6.75 -22.01 -9.20
N ALA A 494 6.09 -20.88 -9.48
CA ALA A 494 5.02 -20.82 -10.47
C ALA A 494 5.49 -20.82 -11.92
N PHE A 495 6.62 -20.18 -12.21
CA PHE A 495 7.10 -20.00 -13.58
C PHE A 495 8.26 -20.94 -13.87
N SER A 496 8.03 -21.97 -14.68
CA SER A 496 9.01 -23.03 -14.96
C SER A 496 9.40 -23.14 -16.43
N SER A 497 8.61 -22.55 -17.33
CA SER A 497 8.67 -22.85 -18.75
C SER A 497 8.50 -21.58 -19.58
N LEU A 498 9.41 -21.39 -20.54
CA LEU A 498 9.35 -20.35 -21.55
C LEU A 498 9.02 -21.00 -22.89
N VAL A 499 7.98 -20.51 -23.53
CA VAL A 499 7.56 -20.95 -24.86
C VAL A 499 7.84 -19.84 -25.86
N PHE A 500 8.54 -20.17 -26.93
CA PHE A 500 8.81 -19.22 -28.00
C PHE A 500 8.84 -19.91 -29.38
N PRO A 501 8.68 -19.13 -30.47
CA PRO A 501 8.66 -19.67 -31.81
C PRO A 501 10.03 -20.21 -32.24
N THR A 502 10.05 -21.43 -32.77
CA THR A 502 11.22 -22.07 -33.39
C THR A 502 10.79 -22.87 -34.62
N GLY A 503 11.28 -22.47 -35.81
CA GLY A 503 10.87 -23.09 -37.08
C GLY A 503 9.40 -22.82 -37.39
N SER A 504 8.56 -23.86 -37.40
CA SER A 504 7.12 -23.76 -37.69
C SER A 504 6.21 -23.94 -36.47
N ALA A 505 6.77 -24.05 -35.25
CA ALA A 505 5.98 -24.31 -34.04
C ALA A 505 6.41 -23.44 -32.86
N LEU A 506 5.49 -23.24 -31.92
CA LEU A 506 5.81 -22.82 -30.56
C LEU A 506 6.45 -24.01 -29.83
N ARG A 507 7.65 -23.82 -29.27
CA ARG A 507 8.32 -24.86 -28.50
C ARG A 507 8.49 -24.42 -27.06
N ASP A 508 8.20 -25.37 -26.18
CA ASP A 508 8.50 -25.29 -24.77
C ASP A 508 9.99 -25.52 -24.51
N TYR A 509 10.55 -24.66 -23.68
CA TYR A 509 11.83 -24.88 -23.01
C TYR A 509 11.61 -24.88 -21.50
N SER A 510 11.33 -26.08 -20.99
CA SER A 510 11.12 -26.40 -19.58
C SER A 510 12.44 -26.39 -18.81
N GLN A 511 12.92 -25.21 -18.43
CA GLN A 511 14.09 -25.01 -17.57
C GLN A 511 14.26 -23.55 -17.11
N PHE A 512 13.23 -22.72 -17.25
CA PHE A 512 13.28 -21.35 -16.76
C PHE A 512 13.32 -21.38 -15.23
N ARG A 513 14.34 -20.74 -14.65
CA ARG A 513 14.51 -20.64 -13.20
C ARG A 513 14.60 -19.18 -12.81
N MET A 514 13.75 -18.79 -11.88
CA MET A 514 13.86 -17.50 -11.21
C MET A 514 14.96 -17.61 -10.14
N GLU A 515 16.10 -16.95 -10.36
CA GLU A 515 17.14 -16.77 -9.34
C GLU A 515 16.92 -15.45 -8.59
N PHE A 516 17.21 -15.44 -7.29
CA PHE A 516 16.95 -14.31 -6.39
C PHE A 516 18.26 -13.79 -5.84
N ASP A 517 18.49 -12.49 -5.99
CA ASP A 517 19.62 -11.78 -5.39
C ASP A 517 19.10 -10.55 -4.64
N ASN A 518 19.45 -10.44 -3.35
CA ASN A 518 19.17 -9.29 -2.48
C ASN A 518 17.72 -8.73 -2.50
N ASN A 519 16.71 -9.60 -2.58
CA ASN A 519 15.30 -9.20 -2.59
C ASN A 519 14.89 -8.28 -3.78
N ASP A 520 15.73 -8.18 -4.81
CA ASP A 520 15.41 -7.44 -6.05
C ASP A 520 14.89 -8.40 -7.12
N TYR A 521 13.79 -8.01 -7.75
CA TYR A 521 13.17 -8.78 -8.83
C TYR A 521 13.76 -8.36 -10.17
N LYS A 522 14.30 -9.36 -10.86
CA LYS A 522 14.92 -9.19 -12.17
C LYS A 522 14.37 -10.21 -13.17
N GLY A 523 13.05 -10.29 -13.29
CA GLY A 523 12.38 -11.20 -14.21
C GLY A 523 12.86 -11.04 -15.65
N GLU A 524 13.06 -9.80 -16.10
CA GLU A 524 13.61 -9.51 -17.43
C GLU A 524 15.03 -10.11 -17.61
N GLU A 525 15.95 -9.89 -16.66
CA GLU A 525 17.33 -10.41 -16.78
C GLU A 525 17.35 -11.94 -16.87
N GLN A 526 16.52 -12.64 -16.10
CA GLN A 526 16.43 -14.11 -16.13
C GLN A 526 15.85 -14.63 -17.45
N ILE A 527 14.84 -13.94 -18.00
CA ILE A 527 14.29 -14.27 -19.31
C ILE A 527 15.37 -14.09 -20.39
N LEU A 528 16.08 -12.96 -20.39
CA LEU A 528 17.13 -12.66 -21.36
C LEU A 528 18.27 -13.70 -21.29
N LYS A 529 18.75 -14.01 -20.08
CA LYS A 529 19.79 -15.04 -19.85
C LYS A 529 19.35 -16.40 -20.38
N THR A 530 18.12 -16.82 -20.08
CA THR A 530 17.59 -18.10 -20.56
C THR A 530 17.50 -18.13 -22.09
N LEU A 531 17.05 -17.05 -22.71
CA LEU A 531 16.95 -16.96 -24.18
C LEU A 531 18.33 -16.91 -24.86
N GLU A 532 19.32 -16.29 -24.22
CA GLU A 532 20.72 -16.26 -24.70
C GLU A 532 21.36 -17.64 -24.65
N GLU A 533 21.21 -18.37 -23.54
CA GLU A 533 21.70 -19.75 -23.38
C GLU A 533 21.09 -20.70 -24.42
N ARG A 534 19.85 -20.44 -24.84
CA ARG A 534 19.14 -21.21 -25.88
C ARG A 534 19.44 -20.74 -27.30
N GLY A 535 20.22 -19.68 -27.48
CA GLY A 535 20.53 -19.12 -28.79
C GLY A 535 19.34 -18.45 -29.49
N LYS A 536 18.21 -18.24 -28.78
CA LYS A 536 17.07 -17.49 -29.34
C LYS A 536 17.28 -15.98 -29.24
N PHE A 537 18.10 -15.50 -28.30
CA PHE A 537 18.37 -14.07 -28.12
C PHE A 537 19.86 -13.74 -28.20
N TYR A 538 20.19 -12.64 -28.86
CA TYR A 538 21.55 -12.12 -29.02
C TYR A 538 21.64 -10.71 -28.42
N PRO A 539 22.36 -10.53 -27.28
CA PRO A 539 22.56 -9.23 -26.68
C PRO A 539 23.49 -8.35 -27.54
N ALA A 540 23.42 -7.03 -27.38
CA ALA A 540 24.18 -6.06 -28.18
C ALA A 540 25.68 -6.39 -28.29
N ALA A 541 26.33 -6.75 -27.18
CA ALA A 541 27.75 -7.13 -27.16
C ALA A 541 28.07 -8.39 -27.98
N LYS A 542 27.13 -9.34 -28.08
CA LYS A 542 27.29 -10.55 -28.90
C LYS A 542 27.05 -10.22 -30.38
N ILE A 543 26.12 -9.32 -30.69
CA ILE A 543 25.87 -8.84 -32.05
C ILE A 543 27.15 -8.25 -32.65
N GLU A 544 27.86 -7.39 -31.90
CA GLU A 544 29.10 -6.77 -32.37
C GLU A 544 30.19 -7.81 -32.66
N LYS A 545 30.34 -8.82 -31.80
CA LYS A 545 31.36 -9.87 -31.95
C LYS A 545 31.05 -10.83 -33.11
N GLU A 546 29.79 -11.19 -33.28
CA GLU A 546 29.35 -12.22 -34.23
C GLU A 546 28.71 -11.63 -35.49
N ILE A 547 28.89 -10.33 -35.74
CA ILE A 547 28.24 -9.61 -36.85
C ILE A 547 28.43 -10.28 -38.22
N ARG A 548 29.59 -10.90 -38.46
CA ARG A 548 29.86 -11.61 -39.71
C ARG A 548 28.94 -12.81 -39.92
N ALA A 549 28.72 -13.60 -38.87
CA ALA A 549 27.83 -14.76 -38.91
C ALA A 549 26.37 -14.30 -39.03
N ILE A 550 25.99 -13.31 -38.22
CA ILE A 550 24.63 -12.72 -38.23
C ILE A 550 24.27 -12.16 -39.61
N ARG A 551 25.21 -11.47 -40.25
CA ARG A 551 25.04 -10.95 -41.61
C ARG A 551 24.84 -12.07 -42.63
N ALA A 552 25.67 -13.12 -42.60
CA ALA A 552 25.56 -14.25 -43.52
C ALA A 552 24.20 -14.94 -43.38
N GLU A 553 23.75 -15.16 -42.15
CA GLU A 553 22.43 -15.73 -41.88
C GLU A 553 21.30 -14.78 -42.31
N ALA A 554 21.46 -13.46 -42.13
CA ALA A 554 20.49 -12.49 -42.63
C ALA A 554 20.37 -12.53 -44.17
N GLU A 555 21.49 -12.66 -44.89
CA GLU A 555 21.53 -12.78 -46.35
C GLU A 555 20.84 -14.04 -46.87
N GLU A 556 20.85 -15.13 -46.10
CA GLU A 556 20.17 -16.39 -46.41
C GLU A 556 18.69 -16.34 -46.02
N GLU A 557 18.40 -15.85 -44.81
CA GLU A 557 17.09 -16.03 -44.19
C GLU A 557 16.11 -14.88 -44.44
N LEU A 558 16.62 -13.65 -44.63
CA LEU A 558 15.81 -12.42 -44.75
C LEU A 558 15.82 -11.82 -46.15
N PHE A 559 16.85 -12.05 -46.97
CA PHE A 559 16.92 -11.55 -48.34
C PHE A 559 16.34 -12.55 -49.34
N ASP A 560 15.17 -12.26 -49.91
CA ASP A 560 14.56 -13.03 -51.01
C ASP A 560 15.05 -12.62 -52.40
N ALA A 561 15.61 -11.41 -52.51
CA ALA A 561 16.24 -10.87 -53.70
C ALA A 561 17.62 -10.30 -53.36
N ASP A 562 18.38 -9.94 -54.38
CA ASP A 562 19.69 -9.29 -54.18
C ASP A 562 19.56 -7.86 -53.63
N ALA A 563 18.38 -7.24 -53.72
CA ALA A 563 18.06 -5.91 -53.19
C ALA A 563 16.70 -5.89 -52.46
N VAL A 564 16.68 -5.49 -51.19
CA VAL A 564 15.48 -5.52 -50.33
C VAL A 564 15.41 -4.26 -49.47
N SER A 565 14.21 -3.70 -49.24
CA SER A 565 14.08 -2.51 -48.39
C SER A 565 14.32 -2.82 -46.91
N ARG A 566 14.77 -1.83 -46.14
CA ARG A 566 14.97 -1.98 -44.68
C ARG A 566 13.69 -2.39 -43.94
N ALA A 567 12.55 -1.83 -44.34
CA ALA A 567 11.25 -2.17 -43.77
C ALA A 567 10.88 -3.65 -44.04
N GLU A 568 11.20 -4.14 -45.23
CA GLU A 568 10.93 -5.53 -45.61
C GLU A 568 11.81 -6.52 -44.84
N LEU A 569 13.09 -6.19 -44.62
CA LEU A 569 13.98 -6.99 -43.75
C LEU A 569 13.43 -7.09 -42.32
N LYS A 570 12.95 -5.97 -41.75
CA LYS A 570 12.29 -5.95 -40.43
C LYS A 570 11.01 -6.79 -40.42
N ARG A 571 10.17 -6.66 -41.45
CA ARG A 571 8.93 -7.42 -41.59
C ARG A 571 9.19 -8.93 -41.63
N LYS A 572 10.21 -9.37 -42.37
CA LYS A 572 10.59 -10.78 -42.44
C LYS A 572 11.20 -11.31 -41.15
N ALA A 573 12.04 -10.53 -40.49
CA ALA A 573 12.58 -10.89 -39.18
C ALA A 573 11.45 -11.09 -38.14
N ALA A 574 10.39 -10.27 -38.23
CA ALA A 574 9.18 -10.40 -37.40
C ALA A 574 8.28 -11.58 -37.82
N ALA A 575 8.24 -11.94 -39.11
CA ALA A 575 7.37 -13.00 -39.64
C ALA A 575 7.98 -14.40 -39.50
N LYS A 576 9.30 -14.53 -39.59
CA LYS A 576 10.02 -15.82 -39.68
C LYS A 576 10.33 -16.39 -38.30
N PRO A 577 9.66 -17.46 -37.82
CA PRO A 577 9.83 -17.92 -36.44
C PRO A 577 11.19 -18.59 -36.16
N GLY A 578 11.89 -19.05 -37.21
CA GLY A 578 13.26 -19.57 -37.12
C GLY A 578 14.33 -18.51 -36.86
N TRP A 579 14.04 -17.23 -37.13
CA TRP A 579 15.00 -16.14 -36.92
C TRP A 579 15.17 -15.87 -35.42
N TYR A 580 16.41 -15.72 -34.96
CA TYR A 580 16.71 -15.34 -33.57
C TYR A 580 16.42 -13.86 -33.34
N TRP A 581 16.19 -13.51 -32.08
CA TRP A 581 15.94 -12.16 -31.65
C TRP A 581 17.26 -11.43 -31.38
N LEU A 582 17.40 -10.28 -32.00
CA LEU A 582 18.46 -9.34 -31.72
C LEU A 582 17.98 -8.38 -30.63
N ALA A 583 18.89 -7.90 -29.79
CA ALA A 583 18.62 -6.77 -28.90
C ALA A 583 17.95 -5.61 -29.65
N SER A 584 17.12 -4.82 -28.96
CA SER A 584 16.41 -3.66 -29.55
C SER A 584 17.36 -2.80 -30.40
N GLY A 585 17.01 -2.59 -31.67
CA GLY A 585 17.85 -1.86 -32.64
C GLY A 585 19.02 -2.68 -33.24
N GLY A 586 19.16 -3.96 -32.90
CA GLY A 586 20.26 -4.81 -33.33
C GLY A 586 20.26 -5.12 -34.82
N LEU A 587 19.10 -5.38 -35.44
CA LEU A 587 19.01 -5.56 -36.89
C LEU A 587 19.40 -4.27 -37.63
N ASP A 588 19.01 -3.12 -37.07
CA ASP A 588 19.35 -1.82 -37.60
C ASP A 588 20.85 -1.53 -37.53
N TYR A 589 21.48 -1.94 -36.43
CA TYR A 589 22.93 -1.90 -36.29
C TYR A 589 23.61 -2.81 -37.32
N VAL A 590 23.16 -4.06 -37.48
CA VAL A 590 23.71 -4.99 -38.49
C VAL A 590 23.62 -4.41 -39.89
N ILE A 591 22.48 -3.82 -40.27
CA ILE A 591 22.29 -3.16 -41.57
C ILE A 591 23.28 -2.01 -41.73
N THR A 592 23.30 -1.08 -40.77
CA THR A 592 24.12 0.14 -40.84
C THR A 592 25.60 -0.20 -40.90
N GLU A 593 26.05 -1.14 -40.08
CA GLU A 593 27.44 -1.56 -40.00
C GLU A 593 27.87 -2.36 -41.23
N SER A 594 26.97 -3.16 -41.81
CA SER A 594 27.23 -3.89 -43.06
C SER A 594 27.35 -2.96 -44.27
N VAL A 595 26.57 -1.87 -44.29
CA VAL A 595 26.72 -0.80 -45.29
C VAL A 595 28.03 -0.03 -45.07
N ARG A 596 28.32 0.36 -43.82
CA ARG A 596 29.56 1.08 -43.46
C ARG A 596 30.82 0.30 -43.83
N THR A 597 30.80 -1.01 -43.65
CA THR A 597 31.93 -1.91 -43.95
C THR A 597 31.94 -2.43 -45.39
N LYS A 598 31.09 -1.88 -46.28
CA LYS A 598 31.01 -2.22 -47.72
C LYS A 598 30.70 -3.70 -48.01
N HIS A 599 29.98 -4.37 -47.10
CA HIS A 599 29.46 -5.71 -47.35
C HIS A 599 28.08 -5.66 -48.00
N TRP A 600 27.25 -4.69 -47.61
CA TRP A 600 26.01 -4.32 -48.29
C TRP A 600 26.11 -2.91 -48.86
N ARG A 601 25.21 -2.54 -49.77
CA ARG A 601 25.11 -1.17 -50.31
C ARG A 601 23.68 -0.66 -50.19
N GLU A 602 23.51 0.56 -49.69
CA GLU A 602 22.18 1.20 -49.67
C GLU A 602 22.02 2.11 -50.90
N ARG A 603 20.99 1.86 -51.71
CA ARG A 603 20.64 2.68 -52.88
C ARG A 603 19.13 2.78 -53.01
N HIS A 604 18.60 4.01 -53.16
CA HIS A 604 17.17 4.27 -53.29
C HIS A 604 16.31 3.56 -52.23
N SER A 605 16.78 3.57 -50.96
CA SER A 605 16.14 2.90 -49.82
C SER A 605 16.08 1.36 -49.89
N LEU A 606 16.82 0.74 -50.82
CA LEU A 606 17.06 -0.69 -50.89
C LEU A 606 18.46 -1.01 -50.37
N ILE A 607 18.55 -2.09 -49.60
CA ILE A 607 19.80 -2.70 -49.18
C ILE A 607 20.13 -3.80 -50.17
N GLU A 608 21.25 -3.67 -50.85
CA GLU A 608 21.77 -4.61 -51.83
C GLU A 608 22.82 -5.51 -51.16
N LYS A 609 22.57 -6.84 -51.12
CA LYS A 609 23.55 -7.81 -50.60
C LYS A 609 24.64 -8.16 -51.62
N LYS A 610 24.36 -7.95 -52.90
CA LYS A 610 25.33 -8.10 -53.99
C LYS A 610 25.35 -6.83 -54.82
N PHE A 611 26.54 -6.28 -54.99
CA PHE A 611 26.74 -5.14 -55.85
C PHE A 611 28.16 -5.12 -56.43
N THR A 612 28.28 -4.60 -57.64
CA THR A 612 29.59 -4.33 -58.22
C THR A 612 30.16 -3.07 -57.57
N ARG A 613 31.34 -3.20 -56.96
CA ARG A 613 32.12 -2.06 -56.47
C ARG A 613 32.59 -1.24 -57.67
N GLN A 614 32.55 0.07 -57.53
CA GLN A 614 33.00 0.99 -58.58
C GLN A 614 34.09 1.86 -58.00
N THR A 615 35.22 1.94 -58.68
CA THR A 615 36.34 2.76 -58.24
C THR A 615 35.98 4.24 -58.29
N SER A 616 36.58 5.05 -57.44
CA SER A 616 36.51 6.51 -57.59
C SER A 616 37.78 7.17 -57.06
N VAL A 617 37.95 8.46 -57.35
CA VAL A 617 39.09 9.24 -56.88
C VAL A 617 38.61 10.59 -56.40
N GLN A 618 39.11 11.02 -55.24
CA GLN A 618 38.95 12.39 -54.77
C GLN A 618 40.26 13.15 -54.95
N VAL A 619 40.14 14.38 -55.46
CA VAL A 619 41.28 15.26 -55.73
C VAL A 619 41.06 16.59 -55.02
N ARG A 620 42.03 17.00 -54.21
CA ARG A 620 41.98 18.26 -53.43
C ARG A 620 43.33 18.97 -53.50
N LEU A 621 43.36 20.28 -53.28
CA LEU A 621 44.63 21.01 -53.10
C LEU A 621 45.34 20.53 -51.83
N ASP A 622 46.64 20.28 -51.94
CA ASP A 622 47.51 19.91 -50.83
C ASP A 622 48.05 21.16 -50.13
N GLY A 623 47.20 21.79 -49.30
CA GLY A 623 47.54 22.96 -48.49
C GLY A 623 47.15 24.32 -49.11
N PRO A 624 47.64 25.44 -48.53
CA PRO A 624 47.34 26.79 -49.00
C PRO A 624 47.88 27.03 -50.42
N ILE A 625 47.18 27.85 -51.21
CA ILE A 625 47.51 28.07 -52.62
C ILE A 625 48.64 29.09 -52.81
N GLU A 626 48.89 29.93 -51.80
CA GLU A 626 49.86 31.03 -51.85
C GLU A 626 51.29 30.55 -52.18
N PRO A 627 51.86 29.50 -51.54
CA PRO A 627 53.18 28.97 -51.90
C PRO A 627 53.22 28.28 -53.27
N MET A 628 52.05 27.86 -53.79
CA MET A 628 51.92 27.24 -55.11
C MET A 628 52.00 28.29 -56.22
N ILE A 629 51.57 29.53 -55.95
CA ILE A 629 51.65 30.67 -56.87
C ILE A 629 53.12 30.99 -57.19
N ASP A 630 53.98 31.03 -56.16
CA ASP A 630 55.42 31.30 -56.34
C ASP A 630 56.10 30.22 -57.19
N LYS A 631 55.75 28.94 -56.97
CA LYS A 631 56.30 27.80 -57.71
C LYS A 631 55.70 27.65 -59.11
N GLY A 632 54.49 28.17 -59.35
CA GLY A 632 53.77 28.06 -60.62
C GLY A 632 53.17 26.68 -60.89
N VAL A 633 53.01 25.84 -59.86
CA VAL A 633 52.56 24.44 -59.96
C VAL A 633 51.56 24.16 -58.84
N TYR A 634 50.39 23.60 -59.18
CA TYR A 634 49.43 23.08 -58.23
C TYR A 634 49.91 21.76 -57.64
N ARG A 635 49.80 21.64 -56.32
CA ARG A 635 50.03 20.38 -55.62
C ARG A 635 48.69 19.81 -55.17
N LEU A 636 48.36 18.61 -55.64
CA LEU A 636 47.09 17.95 -55.42
C LEU A 636 47.27 16.72 -54.55
N THR A 637 46.41 16.54 -53.54
CA THR A 637 46.26 15.27 -52.82
C THR A 637 45.23 14.40 -53.54
N ILE A 638 45.64 13.19 -53.88
CA ILE A 638 44.85 12.18 -54.57
C ILE A 638 44.49 11.07 -53.58
N ALA A 639 43.20 10.83 -53.42
CA ALA A 639 42.66 9.79 -52.54
C ALA A 639 41.81 8.81 -53.38
N PRO A 640 42.36 7.66 -53.81
CA PRO A 640 41.57 6.62 -54.46
C PRO A 640 40.63 5.92 -53.46
N GLU A 641 39.48 5.49 -53.95
CA GLU A 641 38.51 4.66 -53.25
C GLU A 641 38.19 3.41 -54.06
N ASP A 642 38.24 2.25 -53.40
CA ASP A 642 38.08 0.92 -54.01
C ASP A 642 39.03 0.67 -55.21
N ALA A 643 40.16 1.37 -55.26
CA ALA A 643 41.21 1.28 -56.28
C ALA A 643 42.59 1.33 -55.64
N ASP A 644 43.56 0.71 -56.31
CA ASP A 644 44.98 0.70 -55.92
C ASP A 644 45.86 1.52 -56.88
N VAL A 645 45.39 1.80 -58.09
CA VAL A 645 46.09 2.62 -59.09
C VAL A 645 45.24 3.82 -59.49
N VAL A 646 45.86 4.99 -59.60
CA VAL A 646 45.25 6.18 -60.22
C VAL A 646 46.09 6.60 -61.41
N TYR A 647 45.43 6.78 -62.54
CA TYR A 647 45.99 7.34 -63.76
C TYR A 647 45.62 8.81 -63.88
N ALA A 648 46.55 9.65 -64.29
CA ALA A 648 46.36 11.08 -64.48
C ALA A 648 46.77 11.50 -65.91
N SER A 649 46.00 12.42 -66.50
CA SER A 649 46.30 13.09 -67.77
C SER A 649 45.95 14.57 -67.67
N GLU A 650 46.73 15.42 -68.34
CA GLU A 650 46.52 16.88 -68.40
C GLU A 650 45.90 17.33 -69.72
N HIS A 651 45.64 16.40 -70.65
CA HIS A 651 45.16 16.70 -72.00
C HIS A 651 43.78 16.13 -72.29
N ASP A 652 43.51 14.93 -71.80
CA ASP A 652 42.33 14.13 -72.13
C ASP A 652 41.96 13.13 -71.02
N SER A 653 40.93 12.31 -71.28
CA SER A 653 40.53 11.22 -70.39
C SER A 653 41.69 10.21 -70.23
N PRO A 654 42.12 9.86 -69.00
CA PRO A 654 43.26 8.97 -68.81
C PRO A 654 42.99 7.57 -69.37
N ASP A 655 43.95 7.07 -70.13
CA ASP A 655 44.02 5.70 -70.64
C ASP A 655 44.99 4.88 -69.77
N PRO A 656 44.56 3.77 -69.14
CA PRO A 656 45.41 2.90 -68.33
C PRO A 656 46.68 2.35 -69.02
N ASP A 657 46.71 2.32 -70.36
CA ASP A 657 47.85 1.83 -71.15
C ASP A 657 48.84 2.93 -71.54
N ALA A 658 48.41 4.21 -71.55
CA ALA A 658 49.20 5.33 -72.06
C ALA A 658 49.42 6.47 -71.05
N SER A 659 48.55 6.61 -70.04
CA SER A 659 48.57 7.73 -69.08
C SER A 659 49.51 7.49 -67.90
N ALA A 660 49.96 8.58 -67.30
CA ALA A 660 50.88 8.52 -66.17
C ALA A 660 50.20 7.96 -64.92
N ARG A 661 50.88 7.06 -64.20
CA ARG A 661 50.44 6.60 -62.88
C ARG A 661 50.83 7.61 -61.81
N VAL A 662 49.87 7.98 -60.96
CA VAL A 662 50.13 8.82 -59.79
C VAL A 662 51.03 8.04 -58.83
N GLN A 663 52.21 8.58 -58.52
CA GLN A 663 53.12 7.98 -57.55
C GLN A 663 52.83 8.53 -56.15
N GLY A 664 52.45 7.65 -55.21
CA GLY A 664 52.07 8.03 -53.86
C GLY A 664 50.65 8.61 -53.80
N ARG A 665 50.48 9.75 -53.10
CA ARG A 665 49.18 10.44 -52.95
C ARG A 665 49.21 11.88 -53.43
N VAL A 666 50.27 12.30 -54.10
CA VAL A 666 50.46 13.70 -54.50
C VAL A 666 50.66 13.76 -56.02
N TRP A 667 49.97 14.69 -56.66
CA TRP A 667 50.14 15.00 -58.08
C TRP A 667 50.48 16.48 -58.24
N GLU A 668 51.53 16.79 -58.99
CA GLU A 668 51.93 18.16 -59.27
C GLU A 668 51.64 18.49 -60.74
N THR A 669 50.91 19.58 -60.97
CA THR A 669 50.48 19.99 -62.32
C THR A 669 50.51 21.50 -62.50
N SER A 670 50.87 21.96 -63.70
CA SER A 670 50.75 23.37 -64.09
C SER A 670 49.58 23.63 -65.05
N ALA A 671 48.84 22.58 -65.42
CA ALA A 671 47.73 22.66 -66.34
C ALA A 671 46.50 23.31 -65.70
N SER A 672 45.64 23.89 -66.54
CA SER A 672 44.35 24.45 -66.12
C SER A 672 43.29 23.37 -65.84
N LYS A 673 43.54 22.14 -66.27
CA LYS A 673 42.70 20.97 -66.09
C LYS A 673 43.56 19.72 -65.92
N ALA A 674 43.08 18.79 -65.13
CA ALA A 674 43.64 17.44 -65.06
C ALA A 674 42.50 16.43 -64.88
N TRP A 675 42.63 15.26 -65.50
CA TRP A 675 41.69 14.17 -65.37
C TRP A 675 42.32 13.01 -64.62
N PHE A 676 41.53 12.36 -63.77
CA PHE A 676 41.98 11.25 -62.93
C PHE A 676 41.05 10.05 -63.08
N LEU A 677 41.64 8.87 -63.32
CA LEU A 677 40.94 7.59 -63.41
C LEU A 677 41.47 6.64 -62.35
N ALA A 678 40.61 6.22 -61.43
CA ALA A 678 40.92 5.18 -60.46
C ALA A 678 40.68 3.79 -61.08
N VAL A 679 41.63 2.88 -60.91
CA VAL A 679 41.54 1.50 -61.39
C VAL A 679 41.95 0.56 -60.26
N ASP A 680 41.22 -0.53 -60.09
CA ASP A 680 41.60 -1.64 -59.24
C ASP A 680 42.30 -2.70 -60.09
N SER A 681 43.60 -2.87 -59.89
CA SER A 681 44.42 -3.81 -60.66
C SER A 681 44.07 -5.28 -60.39
N LYS A 682 43.36 -5.57 -59.30
CA LYS A 682 42.90 -6.93 -58.95
C LYS A 682 41.59 -7.31 -59.61
N GLY A 683 40.85 -6.34 -60.15
CA GLY A 683 39.57 -6.55 -60.82
C GLY A 683 38.39 -6.82 -59.88
N ASP A 684 38.51 -6.53 -58.58
CA ASP A 684 37.43 -6.67 -57.60
C ASP A 684 36.40 -5.52 -57.70
N ALA A 685 36.81 -4.38 -58.28
CA ALA A 685 35.95 -3.24 -58.61
C ALA A 685 36.03 -2.85 -60.10
N ILE A 686 34.90 -2.46 -60.69
CA ILE A 686 34.87 -1.89 -62.04
C ILE A 686 35.35 -0.45 -62.02
N SER A 687 36.03 -0.01 -63.08
CA SER A 687 36.47 1.38 -63.20
C SER A 687 35.29 2.36 -63.18
N GLY A 688 35.37 3.34 -62.29
CA GLY A 688 34.43 4.45 -62.21
C GLY A 688 34.59 5.49 -63.30
N PRO A 689 33.72 6.51 -63.30
CA PRO A 689 33.87 7.63 -64.20
C PRO A 689 35.17 8.39 -63.92
N VAL A 690 35.73 8.96 -64.97
CA VAL A 690 36.89 9.85 -64.87
C VAL A 690 36.50 11.13 -64.12
N LEU A 691 37.31 11.53 -63.15
CA LEU A 691 37.15 12.79 -62.44
C LEU A 691 37.88 13.91 -63.20
N GLU A 692 37.16 14.93 -63.66
CA GLU A 692 37.75 16.18 -64.14
C GLU A 692 38.01 17.12 -62.95
N TRP A 693 39.27 17.51 -62.76
CA TRP A 693 39.68 18.55 -61.82
C TRP A 693 39.97 19.84 -62.58
N LEU A 694 39.34 20.94 -62.14
CA LEU A 694 39.52 22.27 -62.70
C LEU A 694 40.43 23.09 -61.79
N ALA A 695 41.47 23.66 -62.37
CA ALA A 695 42.44 24.45 -61.63
C ALA A 695 41.83 25.81 -61.18
N PRO A 696 41.89 26.15 -59.88
CA PRO A 696 41.42 27.45 -59.42
C PRO A 696 42.42 28.55 -59.80
N ILE A 697 41.96 29.56 -60.54
CA ILE A 697 42.80 30.68 -60.96
C ILE A 697 43.07 31.60 -59.76
N ARG A 698 44.34 31.96 -59.54
CA ARG A 698 44.78 32.89 -58.49
C ARG A 698 45.81 33.87 -59.02
N LEU A 699 45.66 35.12 -58.60
CA LEU A 699 46.53 36.23 -58.91
C LEU A 699 47.04 36.85 -57.61
N SER A 700 48.35 37.00 -57.48
CA SER A 700 49.02 37.64 -56.35
C SER A 700 49.82 38.85 -56.85
N PRO A 701 49.25 40.06 -56.81
CA PRO A 701 49.95 41.27 -57.20
C PRO A 701 50.86 41.81 -56.08
N SER A 702 51.95 42.46 -56.46
CA SER A 702 52.89 43.15 -55.59
C SER A 702 53.31 44.47 -56.23
N ALA A 703 53.55 45.50 -55.43
CA ALA A 703 53.98 46.82 -55.90
C ALA A 703 55.21 47.29 -55.13
N GLN A 704 56.20 47.82 -55.85
CA GLN A 704 57.45 48.32 -55.29
C GLN A 704 57.80 49.69 -55.88
N SER A 705 58.30 50.60 -55.04
CA SER A 705 58.76 51.91 -55.50
C SER A 705 60.18 51.79 -56.07
N THR A 706 60.37 52.18 -57.34
CA THR A 706 61.68 52.20 -58.01
C THR A 706 62.01 53.63 -58.46
N SER A 707 63.21 53.86 -58.98
CA SER A 707 63.61 55.17 -59.54
C SER A 707 62.80 55.58 -60.78
N ALA A 708 62.09 54.65 -61.43
CA ALA A 708 61.28 54.87 -62.62
C ALA A 708 59.77 55.06 -62.33
N GLY A 709 59.33 54.87 -61.08
CA GLY A 709 57.91 54.93 -60.69
C GLY A 709 57.50 53.78 -59.76
N ILE A 710 56.20 53.56 -59.59
CA ILE A 710 55.68 52.37 -58.89
C ILE A 710 55.67 51.21 -59.89
N GLU A 711 56.54 50.23 -59.68
CA GLU A 711 56.58 49.00 -60.45
C GLU A 711 55.60 47.99 -59.86
N ILE A 712 54.72 47.46 -60.71
CA ILE A 712 53.77 46.42 -60.35
C ILE A 712 54.24 45.10 -60.95
N THR A 713 54.37 44.10 -60.10
CA THR A 713 54.63 42.71 -60.46
C THR A 713 53.45 41.84 -60.03
N TRP A 714 53.30 40.68 -60.61
CA TRP A 714 52.34 39.70 -60.14
C TRP A 714 52.81 38.29 -60.43
N ALA A 715 52.36 37.36 -59.60
CA ALA A 715 52.41 35.94 -59.88
C ALA A 715 50.99 35.44 -60.10
N VAL A 716 50.80 34.63 -61.16
CA VAL A 716 49.50 34.07 -61.53
C VAL A 716 49.61 32.55 -61.66
N LEU A 717 48.59 31.86 -61.20
CA LEU A 717 48.48 30.41 -61.25
C LEU A 717 47.12 30.03 -61.88
N PRO A 718 47.09 29.24 -62.97
CA PRO A 718 48.25 28.69 -63.70
C PRO A 718 49.04 29.80 -64.43
N ARG A 719 50.34 29.59 -64.70
CA ARG A 719 51.19 30.57 -65.40
C ARG A 719 50.70 30.92 -66.82
N SER A 720 49.87 30.07 -67.41
CA SER A 720 49.23 30.29 -68.70
C SER A 720 48.08 31.30 -68.65
N ALA A 721 47.64 31.72 -67.45
CA ALA A 721 46.59 32.71 -67.30
C ALA A 721 47.09 34.09 -67.74
N GLN A 722 46.30 34.75 -68.60
CA GLN A 722 46.59 36.10 -69.05
C GLN A 722 46.08 37.10 -68.02
N VAL A 723 46.96 37.98 -67.53
CA VAL A 723 46.60 39.03 -66.58
C VAL A 723 46.36 40.32 -67.36
N ARG A 724 45.29 41.04 -67.02
CA ARG A 724 44.99 42.35 -67.59
C ARG A 724 45.02 43.41 -66.50
N VAL A 725 45.52 44.59 -66.82
CA VAL A 725 45.73 45.67 -65.84
C VAL A 725 45.14 46.99 -66.35
N ALA A 726 44.37 47.67 -65.49
CA ALA A 726 43.88 49.02 -65.72
C ALA A 726 44.39 49.96 -64.61
N PHE A 727 44.87 51.15 -65.01
CA PHE A 727 45.45 52.16 -64.10
C PHE A 727 44.56 53.40 -63.92
N ASP A 728 43.53 53.56 -64.75
CA ASP A 728 42.60 54.69 -64.79
C ASP A 728 41.27 54.40 -64.07
N GLY A 729 41.16 53.23 -63.42
CA GLY A 729 39.94 52.78 -62.74
C GLY A 729 38.92 52.05 -63.62
N SER A 730 39.16 51.95 -64.93
CA SER A 730 38.33 51.18 -65.86
C SER A 730 38.34 49.67 -65.57
N ASP A 731 37.44 48.91 -66.21
CA ASP A 731 37.38 47.45 -66.08
C ASP A 731 38.59 46.81 -66.79
N PRO A 732 39.49 46.09 -66.09
CA PRO A 732 40.65 45.47 -66.72
C PRO A 732 40.30 44.47 -67.82
N ARG A 733 39.08 43.94 -67.88
CA ARG A 733 38.64 42.99 -68.92
C ARG A 733 38.68 43.56 -70.33
N VAL A 734 38.52 44.88 -70.50
CA VAL A 734 38.60 45.53 -71.83
C VAL A 734 40.02 45.89 -72.23
N MET A 735 40.99 45.75 -71.32
CA MET A 735 42.41 46.03 -71.58
C MET A 735 43.09 44.85 -72.27
N PRO A 736 44.11 45.07 -73.11
CA PRO A 736 44.92 43.98 -73.65
C PRO A 736 45.67 43.24 -72.52
N PRO A 737 46.05 41.97 -72.73
CA PRO A 737 46.92 41.24 -71.79
C PRO A 737 48.20 42.03 -71.50
N ALA A 738 48.59 42.08 -70.24
CA ALA A 738 49.78 42.74 -69.77
C ALA A 738 50.83 41.71 -69.31
N ASN A 739 52.10 42.08 -69.38
CA ASN A 739 53.21 41.30 -68.83
C ASN A 739 53.81 42.06 -67.64
N ALA A 740 54.18 41.33 -66.59
CA ALA A 740 54.95 41.89 -65.47
C ALA A 740 56.47 41.81 -65.76
N PRO A 741 57.29 42.74 -65.23
CA PRO A 741 56.90 43.94 -64.49
C PRO A 741 56.30 45.02 -65.41
N ILE A 742 55.39 45.84 -64.88
CA ILE A 742 54.84 47.03 -65.55
C ILE A 742 54.97 48.24 -64.61
N VAL A 743 55.40 49.38 -65.15
CA VAL A 743 55.49 50.64 -64.38
C VAL A 743 54.18 51.38 -64.48
N ALA A 744 53.60 51.77 -63.34
CA ALA A 744 52.36 52.53 -63.30
C ALA A 744 52.56 53.93 -63.93
N PRO A 745 51.68 54.38 -64.85
CA PRO A 745 51.76 55.72 -65.42
C PRO A 745 51.74 56.82 -64.35
N GLU A 746 52.44 57.93 -64.62
CA GLU A 746 52.51 59.07 -63.70
C GLU A 746 51.11 59.64 -63.42
N GLY A 747 50.74 59.78 -62.14
CA GLY A 747 49.40 60.22 -61.70
C GLY A 747 48.40 59.09 -61.42
N SER A 748 48.76 57.82 -61.59
CA SER A 748 47.89 56.67 -61.27
C SER A 748 47.66 56.54 -59.76
N VAL A 749 46.39 56.44 -59.33
CA VAL A 749 46.02 56.32 -57.90
C VAL A 749 45.69 54.88 -57.50
N SER A 750 45.35 54.01 -58.46
CA SER A 750 45.05 52.60 -58.22
C SER A 750 45.33 51.75 -59.46
N ALA A 751 45.73 50.49 -59.27
CA ALA A 751 45.80 49.51 -60.35
C ALA A 751 44.83 48.36 -60.06
N ARG A 752 43.98 48.02 -61.04
CA ARG A 752 43.06 46.88 -60.97
C ARG A 752 43.57 45.78 -61.88
N LEU A 753 43.70 44.56 -61.36
CA LEU A 753 44.14 43.39 -62.10
C LEU A 753 43.06 42.31 -62.09
N ILE A 754 42.94 41.55 -63.18
CA ILE A 754 42.08 40.38 -63.30
C ILE A 754 42.77 39.23 -64.03
#